data_AF-A0AAD6ZQE7-F1
#
_entry.id   AF-A0AAD6ZQE7-F1
#
_cell.length_a   1.000
_cell.length_b   1.000
_cell.length_c   1.000
_cell.angle_alpha   90.00
_cell.angle_beta   90.00
_cell.angle_gamma   90.00
#
_symmetry.space_group_name_H-M   'P 1'
#
loop_
_entity.id
_entity.type
_entity.pdbx_description
1 polymer ?
#
loop_
_entity_poly.entity_id
_entity_poly.type
_entity_poly.pdbx_seq_one_letter_code
_entity_poly.pdbx_strand_id
1 'polypeptide(L)'
;MAHPLFWPGKRYFYAIGNTSAVSLARDVPPDKDIRLLLLGCGDPRNVLFTLFSEHDTATRKLDFTCVDLEPAVLARNVLLLSLIIDKKPVENLFDIFFHLYLEKDPLALLVSQCQALLVASTTLQLWKESLYGSTLPMSSQHTLTELRWHWDQYARMHSLPKSQLDAIVANFKGGVTEYQRQHHQGHLMMHTSRSAGPLMMSAFPVLSECFHDFWKHGTTFVSAPTSRRSAAILLNPTFVYSQDGVGCHIHYGTDPVIPFHLAPIFGNLNAAPSRSDIVKGIRSQFLDWCEAFRRYHERGLCVVRVFFADAILGARALQIYRESGAVQTGIPVCQWRAETITLDKEEYKHAPLTFDVVDTSNLDDHLGLLNVLVTSIPLLSGTGDGVLYLESLLIQNSDGDAPKDFAKRFCADLTVMTVLFHLCPVDFITGYSSRGNVHELLTYEVVRRSQEATRQYHQVTTWKTLSGDPPELEPRHLGTFLYDLYHALFEEGDALTFYQRHRVNLLDAISRASISHYSRESFVLLLKFIRDRLQISQEQWIAVLDRFMDIHQFHLSPLKVNALKYQDFCGLLHLHGVYTMDVYRRDNMARTGPFTAWSRVPPLVRVFLTVPREKLHVLAGSSPATPTLEAGMRGPRMQNIFSSIHTAFGTISAIGTPANPKAYFEEEPEGFQGNKPLVVSFIMPSMLLMDHGPAHDLPRDMLITFGIQSNAANVMHYEKTLGFRLEIHSARLFDKESVLVIPEQPLPSGLSVSMKVPSASGPIGSQGPIGANFSEECDLLESFSTKINVEDELAKSAFQSSENVNVRQISFGVIQLVLGGRKQDIIFPFPVAGAQHRLRLARKSLWIEIIVPLRLSFTQEGANVDPFPVTVPGLMPWSIHRLNLERLPILNLKTRKLYEWLNPHVGAAFSRREAKARKKKDVDALMFVKDSIHSIIVRSSGIQPKGSSPQHKATNNCDTVLFVDNLRFDLSAHTVVCDGFALPLSEERMTKIGHDFGKLVPKVMNIALEPGEITSQWKQLLPVLVERCRTWAHLDSCQYISEGLVPLTTEMDVIPLCACGEGRDTQRMHNEPLWKPLAKYCTRIALSPLFGVSYLETIWRTDRRCCVCRTKAGLTCPKCKKDRYCGRACQKKDWKRHKAMHHDFWEK
;
A
#
# COMPACT_ATOMS: atom_id res chain seq x y z
N MET A 1 13.57 -7.27 -4.15
CA MET A 1 13.29 -6.74 -5.50
C MET A 1 14.41 -5.83 -5.95
N ALA A 2 14.33 -5.29 -7.17
CA ALA A 2 15.28 -4.34 -7.73
C ALA A 2 14.51 -3.22 -8.44
N HIS A 3 14.92 -1.97 -8.25
CA HIS A 3 14.34 -0.82 -8.95
C HIS A 3 15.34 -0.34 -10.01
N PRO A 4 14.90 0.00 -11.25
CA PRO A 4 15.81 0.51 -12.27
C PRO A 4 16.57 1.75 -11.78
N LEU A 5 17.80 1.92 -12.28
CA LEU A 5 18.57 3.12 -11.97
C LEU A 5 18.05 4.30 -12.80
N PHE A 6 17.73 5.39 -12.11
CA PHE A 6 17.33 6.65 -12.74
C PHE A 6 18.35 7.72 -12.48
N TRP A 7 18.60 8.56 -13.49
CA TRP A 7 19.22 9.85 -13.23
C TRP A 7 18.32 10.65 -12.29
N PRO A 8 18.79 11.09 -11.11
CA PRO A 8 17.92 11.69 -10.11
C PRO A 8 17.36 13.07 -10.49
N GLY A 9 17.96 13.74 -11.48
CA GLY A 9 17.55 15.09 -11.88
C GLY A 9 17.53 16.04 -10.69
N LYS A 10 16.38 16.69 -10.47
CA LYS A 10 16.10 17.48 -9.27
C LYS A 10 15.35 16.60 -8.27
N ARG A 11 15.97 16.26 -7.14
CA ARG A 11 15.25 15.59 -6.04
C ARG A 11 14.50 16.62 -5.21
N TYR A 12 13.27 16.26 -4.84
CA TYR A 12 12.46 17.07 -3.94
C TYR A 12 12.57 16.54 -2.52
N PHE A 13 12.73 17.45 -1.57
CA PHE A 13 12.76 17.14 -0.15
C PHE A 13 11.36 17.19 0.44
N TYR A 14 10.87 16.02 0.86
CA TYR A 14 9.56 15.84 1.49
C TYR A 14 9.65 16.07 2.99
N ALA A 15 9.87 17.32 3.34
CA ALA A 15 10.06 17.76 4.72
C ALA A 15 8.83 17.51 5.62
N ILE A 16 7.64 17.57 5.03
CA ILE A 16 6.37 17.31 5.71
C ILE A 16 5.66 16.33 4.80
N GLY A 17 5.11 15.25 5.35
CA GLY A 17 4.50 14.27 4.48
C GLY A 17 3.13 14.73 3.99
N ASN A 18 2.71 14.05 2.93
CA ASN A 18 1.76 14.51 1.93
C ASN A 18 0.34 13.93 2.10
N THR A 19 0.06 13.28 3.23
CA THR A 19 -1.25 12.74 3.62
C THR A 19 -1.56 13.06 5.09
N SER A 20 -2.83 13.00 5.51
CA SER A 20 -3.18 13.10 6.93
C SER A 20 -2.67 11.89 7.72
N ALA A 21 -2.40 12.05 9.00
CA ALA A 21 -1.96 10.95 9.86
C ALA A 21 -2.97 9.79 9.92
N VAL A 22 -2.48 8.55 10.13
CA VAL A 22 -3.30 7.35 10.30
C VAL A 22 -2.84 6.53 11.51
N SER A 23 -3.77 5.87 12.20
CA SER A 23 -3.40 4.96 13.29
C SER A 23 -2.96 3.63 12.70
N LEU A 24 -1.71 3.26 12.93
CA LEU A 24 -1.11 2.03 12.43
C LEU A 24 -1.50 0.79 13.24
N ALA A 25 -2.17 0.97 14.39
CA ALA A 25 -2.61 -0.11 15.27
C ALA A 25 -4.07 -0.59 14.99
N ARG A 26 -4.72 -0.04 13.96
CA ARG A 26 -6.16 -0.17 13.72
C ARG A 26 -6.64 -1.58 13.32
N ASP A 27 -5.74 -2.46 12.86
CA ASP A 27 -6.08 -3.84 12.50
C ASP A 27 -5.42 -4.89 13.41
N VAL A 28 -4.97 -4.50 14.60
CA VAL A 28 -4.26 -5.38 15.55
C VAL A 28 -5.04 -5.47 16.88
N PRO A 29 -5.05 -6.64 17.56
CA PRO A 29 -5.68 -6.78 18.88
C PRO A 29 -5.20 -5.73 19.90
N PRO A 30 -6.10 -5.16 20.71
CA PRO A 30 -5.81 -4.07 21.65
C PRO A 30 -4.94 -4.51 22.83
N ASP A 31 -4.95 -5.82 23.12
CA ASP A 31 -4.23 -6.49 24.20
C ASP A 31 -2.87 -7.06 23.77
N LYS A 32 -2.49 -6.88 22.49
CA LYS A 32 -1.22 -7.37 21.93
C LYS A 32 -0.22 -6.23 21.74
N ASP A 33 1.02 -6.45 22.15
CA ASP A 33 2.16 -5.63 21.74
C ASP A 33 2.32 -5.65 20.22
N ILE A 34 2.76 -4.53 19.63
CA ILE A 34 2.84 -4.40 18.18
C ILE A 34 4.27 -4.10 17.73
N ARG A 35 4.74 -4.88 16.76
CA ARG A 35 5.95 -4.60 15.99
C ARG A 35 5.56 -4.02 14.64
N LEU A 36 5.96 -2.80 14.36
CA LEU A 36 5.60 -2.04 13.15
C LEU A 36 6.83 -1.74 12.30
N LEU A 37 6.75 -1.99 11.00
CA LEU A 37 7.74 -1.55 10.02
C LEU A 37 7.12 -0.46 9.14
N LEU A 38 7.77 0.70 9.09
CA LEU A 38 7.35 1.84 8.28
C LEU A 38 8.40 2.02 7.18
N LEU A 39 8.10 1.56 5.98
CA LEU A 39 8.93 1.73 4.79
C LEU A 39 8.57 3.05 4.10
N GLY A 40 9.54 3.97 4.01
CA GLY A 40 9.27 5.35 3.59
C GLY A 40 8.49 6.09 4.66
N CYS A 41 9.00 6.05 5.91
CA CYS A 41 8.26 6.52 7.08
C CYS A 41 7.88 7.99 7.02
N GLY A 42 8.63 8.83 6.30
CA GLY A 42 8.39 10.26 6.23
C GLY A 42 8.50 10.92 7.61
N ASP A 43 7.70 11.95 7.84
CA ASP A 43 7.60 12.63 9.13
C ASP A 43 6.96 11.74 10.24
N PRO A 44 7.04 12.09 11.53
CA PRO A 44 6.60 11.20 12.60
C PRO A 44 5.08 11.27 12.84
N ARG A 45 4.27 11.84 11.92
CA ARG A 45 2.83 12.06 12.17
C ARG A 45 2.08 10.75 12.46
N ASN A 46 2.40 9.67 11.73
CA ASN A 46 1.74 8.38 11.91
C ASN A 46 2.13 7.73 13.23
N VAL A 47 3.39 7.89 13.68
CA VAL A 47 3.84 7.44 15.00
C VAL A 47 3.10 8.20 16.09
N LEU A 48 3.13 9.54 16.05
CA LEU A 48 2.49 10.40 17.04
C LEU A 48 0.98 10.18 17.12
N PHE A 49 0.29 10.09 15.98
CA PHE A 49 -1.15 9.87 15.93
C PHE A 49 -1.55 8.45 16.35
N THR A 50 -0.73 7.44 16.07
CA THR A 50 -0.95 6.07 16.56
C THR A 50 -0.94 6.06 18.09
N LEU A 51 0.07 6.65 18.72
CA LEU A 51 0.16 6.76 20.19
C LEU A 51 -1.02 7.55 20.78
N PHE A 52 -1.43 8.63 20.14
CA PHE A 52 -2.61 9.41 20.55
C PHE A 52 -3.90 8.57 20.47
N SER A 53 -4.03 7.71 19.46
CA SER A 53 -5.23 6.90 19.24
C SER A 53 -5.41 5.80 20.29
N GLU A 54 -4.35 5.44 21.02
CA GLU A 54 -4.40 4.47 22.10
C GLU A 54 -5.18 4.98 23.32
N HIS A 55 -5.70 4.05 24.11
CA HIS A 55 -6.35 4.39 25.38
C HIS A 55 -5.32 4.91 26.38
N ASP A 56 -5.71 5.87 27.24
CA ASP A 56 -4.78 6.45 28.24
C ASP A 56 -4.19 5.41 29.20
N THR A 57 -4.94 4.33 29.46
CA THR A 57 -4.51 3.20 30.30
C THR A 57 -3.89 2.04 29.53
N ALA A 58 -3.72 2.16 28.20
CA ALA A 58 -3.15 1.08 27.40
C ALA A 58 -1.75 0.72 27.90
N THR A 59 -1.45 -0.57 28.06
CA THR A 59 -0.18 -1.07 28.59
C THR A 59 0.69 -1.76 27.54
N ARG A 60 0.18 -1.90 26.31
CA ARG A 60 0.91 -2.56 25.22
C ARG A 60 2.09 -1.73 24.74
N LYS A 61 3.17 -2.41 24.38
CA LYS A 61 4.36 -1.84 23.76
C LYS A 61 4.13 -1.63 22.26
N LEU A 62 4.59 -0.50 21.73
CA LEU A 62 4.60 -0.16 20.32
C LEU A 62 6.04 0.05 19.84
N ASP A 63 6.53 -0.89 19.03
CA ASP A 63 7.91 -0.91 18.53
C ASP A 63 7.92 -0.62 17.02
N PHE A 64 8.26 0.62 16.67
CA PHE A 64 8.33 1.12 15.30
C PHE A 64 9.76 0.99 14.78
N THR A 65 9.91 0.42 13.58
CA THR A 65 11.13 0.49 12.78
C THR A 65 10.87 1.39 11.58
N CYS A 66 11.45 2.59 11.61
CA CYS A 66 11.26 3.66 10.64
C CYS A 66 12.41 3.66 9.63
N VAL A 67 12.11 3.27 8.39
CA VAL A 67 13.05 3.25 7.28
C VAL A 67 12.75 4.41 6.35
N ASP A 68 13.76 5.24 6.06
CA ASP A 68 13.65 6.30 5.07
C ASP A 68 14.95 6.47 4.29
N LEU A 69 14.80 6.86 3.01
CA LEU A 69 15.90 7.12 2.10
C LEU A 69 16.52 8.50 2.33
N GLU A 70 15.81 9.44 2.97
CA GLU A 70 16.32 10.79 3.21
C GLU A 70 16.80 10.94 4.67
N PRO A 71 18.12 11.00 4.93
CA PRO A 71 18.64 11.17 6.28
C PRO A 71 18.20 12.48 6.93
N ALA A 72 17.90 13.54 6.17
CA ALA A 72 17.37 14.79 6.72
C ALA A 72 15.96 14.62 7.33
N VAL A 73 15.12 13.75 6.75
CA VAL A 73 13.80 13.41 7.33
C VAL A 73 14.00 12.74 8.69
N LEU A 74 14.85 11.72 8.75
CA LEU A 74 15.14 10.99 9.99
C LEU A 74 15.77 11.89 11.06
N ALA A 75 16.72 12.76 10.68
CA ALA A 75 17.34 13.73 11.59
C ALA A 75 16.31 14.70 12.20
N ARG A 76 15.32 15.13 11.41
CA ARG A 76 14.23 15.99 11.87
C ARG A 76 13.24 15.26 12.77
N ASN A 77 12.95 14.00 12.47
CA ASN A 77 12.10 13.17 13.32
C ASN A 77 12.72 13.02 14.70
N VAL A 78 14.00 12.62 14.77
CA VAL A 78 14.72 12.49 16.04
C VAL A 78 14.84 13.83 16.77
N LEU A 79 15.09 14.93 16.05
CA LEU A 79 15.09 16.27 16.64
C LEU A 79 13.76 16.58 17.33
N LEU A 80 12.62 16.40 16.63
CA LEU A 80 11.31 16.64 17.20
C LEU A 80 11.03 15.73 18.41
N LEU A 81 11.27 14.42 18.27
CA LEU A 81 10.99 13.46 19.34
C LEU A 81 11.88 13.72 20.57
N SER A 82 13.15 14.09 20.39
CA SER A 82 14.04 14.47 21.49
C SER A 82 13.59 15.75 22.21
N LEU A 83 13.08 16.77 21.48
CA LEU A 83 12.48 17.96 22.09
C LEU A 83 11.24 17.62 22.93
N ILE A 84 10.46 16.63 22.50
CA ILE A 84 9.29 16.16 23.24
C ILE A 84 9.74 15.43 24.53
N ILE A 85 10.74 14.55 24.44
CA ILE A 85 11.37 13.84 25.56
C ILE A 85 11.89 14.84 26.61
N ASP A 86 12.56 15.90 26.16
CA ASP A 86 13.12 16.95 27.02
C ASP A 86 12.06 17.94 27.54
N LYS A 87 10.76 17.65 27.32
CA LYS A 87 9.61 18.42 27.81
C LYS A 87 9.67 19.90 27.44
N LYS A 88 10.18 20.21 26.24
CA LYS A 88 10.28 21.58 25.73
C LYS A 88 8.90 22.16 25.34
N PRO A 89 8.73 23.49 25.31
CA PRO A 89 7.43 24.13 25.00
C PRO A 89 6.92 23.78 23.60
N VAL A 90 5.75 23.14 23.51
CA VAL A 90 5.22 22.57 22.27
C VAL A 90 4.97 23.60 21.17
N GLU A 91 4.65 24.84 21.54
CA GLU A 91 4.49 25.94 20.56
C GLU A 91 5.77 26.17 19.75
N ASN A 92 6.94 26.13 20.40
CA ASN A 92 8.22 26.27 19.71
C ASN A 92 8.54 25.03 18.87
N LEU A 93 8.10 23.84 19.31
CA LEU A 93 8.30 22.58 18.57
C LEU A 93 7.53 22.59 17.25
N PHE A 94 6.29 23.09 17.27
CA PHE A 94 5.48 23.25 16.07
C PHE A 94 6.19 24.17 15.08
N ASP A 95 6.66 25.34 15.54
CA ASP A 95 7.34 26.32 14.70
C ASP A 95 8.65 25.74 14.12
N ILE A 96 9.48 25.07 14.96
CA ILE A 96 10.71 24.38 14.52
C ILE A 96 10.43 23.34 13.43
N PHE A 97 9.37 22.56 13.57
CA PHE A 97 9.15 21.43 12.66
C PHE A 97 8.47 21.87 11.34
N PHE A 98 7.54 22.83 11.41
CA PHE A 98 6.63 23.15 10.31
C PHE A 98 6.90 24.48 9.60
N HIS A 99 7.67 25.41 10.17
CA HIS A 99 7.91 26.72 9.55
C HIS A 99 9.25 26.79 8.81
N LEU A 100 9.24 27.45 7.65
CA LEU A 100 10.46 27.73 6.85
C LEU A 100 11.31 28.83 7.47
N TYR A 101 10.70 29.75 8.22
CA TYR A 101 11.38 30.83 8.93
C TYR A 101 10.99 30.82 10.41
N LEU A 102 11.95 31.07 11.28
CA LEU A 102 11.81 31.03 12.73
C LEU A 102 12.02 32.41 13.35
N GLU A 103 11.39 32.60 14.51
CA GLU A 103 11.76 33.65 15.47
C GLU A 103 13.07 33.27 16.19
N LYS A 104 13.65 34.20 16.97
CA LYS A 104 14.92 33.95 17.68
C LYS A 104 14.83 32.80 18.69
N ASP A 105 13.74 32.72 19.45
CA ASP A 105 13.63 31.74 20.54
C ASP A 105 13.50 30.30 20.04
N PRO A 106 12.64 29.96 19.05
CA PRO A 106 12.61 28.63 18.46
C PRO A 106 13.94 28.24 17.80
N LEU A 107 14.65 29.18 17.17
CA LEU A 107 15.97 28.91 16.60
C LEU A 107 17.00 28.59 17.69
N ALA A 108 17.04 29.37 18.77
CA ALA A 108 17.95 29.12 19.89
C ALA A 108 17.69 27.76 20.53
N LEU A 109 16.40 27.37 20.68
CA LEU A 109 16.01 26.06 21.17
C LEU A 109 16.47 24.93 20.23
N LEU A 110 16.27 25.08 18.92
CA LEU A 110 16.73 24.14 17.90
C LEU A 110 18.25 23.93 18.00
N VAL A 111 19.02 25.02 18.04
CA VAL A 111 20.49 24.97 18.11
C VAL A 111 20.95 24.28 19.40
N SER A 112 20.36 24.63 20.54
CA SER A 112 20.66 24.00 21.82
C SER A 112 20.36 22.50 21.81
N GLN A 113 19.24 22.08 21.20
CA GLN A 113 18.89 20.67 21.11
C GLN A 113 19.86 19.91 20.20
N CYS A 114 20.21 20.48 19.04
CA CYS A 114 21.18 19.89 18.14
C CYS A 114 22.53 19.69 18.85
N GLN A 115 23.00 20.68 19.63
CA GLN A 115 24.22 20.53 20.42
C GLN A 115 24.13 19.39 21.45
N ALA A 116 23.00 19.22 22.14
CA ALA A 116 22.80 18.10 23.05
C ALA A 116 22.84 16.74 22.31
N LEU A 117 22.18 16.66 21.15
CA LEU A 117 22.22 15.46 20.29
C LEU A 117 23.64 15.17 19.80
N LEU A 118 24.45 16.19 19.47
CA LEU A 118 25.86 16.04 19.09
C LEU A 118 26.73 15.56 20.26
N VAL A 119 26.37 15.79 21.51
CA VAL A 119 27.11 15.18 22.63
C VAL A 119 26.76 13.68 22.71
N ALA A 120 25.46 13.37 22.69
CA ALA A 120 24.96 12.00 22.81
C ALA A 120 25.34 11.07 21.64
N SER A 121 25.46 11.61 20.42
CA SER A 121 25.64 10.83 19.18
C SER A 121 27.10 10.58 18.77
N THR A 122 28.06 10.73 19.69
CA THR A 122 29.49 10.56 19.35
C THR A 122 29.82 9.12 18.96
N THR A 123 29.23 8.15 19.64
CA THR A 123 29.29 6.72 19.30
C THR A 123 27.93 6.09 19.52
N LEU A 124 27.66 4.94 18.88
CA LEU A 124 26.45 4.17 19.18
C LEU A 124 26.32 3.81 20.66
N GLN A 125 27.43 3.54 21.34
CA GLN A 125 27.41 3.21 22.77
C GLN A 125 26.94 4.39 23.62
N LEU A 126 27.49 5.59 23.38
CA LEU A 126 27.07 6.81 24.08
C LEU A 126 25.61 7.16 23.76
N TRP A 127 25.15 6.89 22.53
CA TRP A 127 23.75 7.08 22.17
C TRP A 127 22.84 6.15 22.98
N LYS A 128 23.18 4.87 23.09
CA LYS A 128 22.44 3.87 23.88
C LYS A 128 22.36 4.22 25.36
N GLU A 129 23.44 4.77 25.92
CA GLU A 129 23.52 5.20 27.33
C GLU A 129 22.82 6.55 27.59
N SER A 130 22.49 7.30 26.54
CA SER A 130 21.80 8.59 26.65
C SER A 130 20.32 8.44 27.01
N LEU A 131 19.69 9.56 27.39
CA LEU A 131 18.24 9.66 27.63
C LEU A 131 17.38 9.22 26.42
N TYR A 132 17.95 9.29 25.21
CA TYR A 132 17.24 9.00 23.97
C TYR A 132 17.35 7.51 23.56
N GLY A 133 18.41 6.81 23.99
CA GLY A 133 18.84 5.54 23.41
C GLY A 133 17.79 4.43 23.47
N SER A 134 16.99 4.36 24.54
CA SER A 134 15.95 3.33 24.72
C SER A 134 14.71 3.56 23.85
N THR A 135 14.39 4.82 23.53
CA THR A 135 13.20 5.17 22.76
C THR A 135 13.53 5.45 21.30
N LEU A 136 14.74 5.91 20.99
CA LEU A 136 15.18 6.28 19.64
C LEU A 136 16.44 5.48 19.22
N PRO A 137 16.43 4.13 19.28
CA PRO A 137 17.62 3.35 18.92
C PRO A 137 17.96 3.49 17.44
N MET A 138 19.24 3.37 17.11
CA MET A 138 19.74 3.46 15.74
C MET A 138 20.00 2.06 15.18
N SER A 139 19.56 1.80 13.95
CA SER A 139 19.78 0.50 13.30
C SER A 139 21.22 0.26 12.88
N SER A 140 22.05 1.31 12.72
CA SER A 140 23.45 1.19 12.31
C SER A 140 24.30 2.39 12.74
N GLN A 141 25.62 2.21 12.76
CA GLN A 141 26.57 3.31 13.01
C GLN A 141 26.52 4.35 11.88
N HIS A 142 26.29 3.89 10.64
CA HIS A 142 26.13 4.77 9.49
C HIS A 142 24.90 5.68 9.65
N THR A 143 23.75 5.12 10.10
CA THR A 143 22.55 5.93 10.38
C THR A 143 22.86 7.04 11.39
N LEU A 144 23.49 6.71 12.52
CA LEU A 144 23.86 7.72 13.53
C LEU A 144 24.79 8.80 12.96
N THR A 145 25.72 8.42 12.09
CA THR A 145 26.71 9.32 11.50
C THR A 145 26.07 10.35 10.56
N GLU A 146 25.17 9.92 9.68
CA GLU A 146 24.45 10.83 8.77
C GLU A 146 23.53 11.78 9.53
N LEU A 147 22.79 11.27 10.52
CA LEU A 147 21.92 12.11 11.36
C LEU A 147 22.73 13.15 12.15
N ARG A 148 23.87 12.73 12.71
CA ARG A 148 24.81 13.62 13.41
C ARG A 148 25.30 14.74 12.51
N TRP A 149 25.63 14.43 11.25
CA TRP A 149 26.05 15.43 10.27
C TRP A 149 24.98 16.52 10.09
N HIS A 150 23.71 16.13 9.92
CA HIS A 150 22.62 17.08 9.81
C HIS A 150 22.47 17.97 11.05
N TRP A 151 22.52 17.42 12.27
CA TRP A 151 22.43 18.22 13.49
C TRP A 151 23.60 19.20 13.63
N ASP A 152 24.81 18.82 13.19
CA ASP A 152 25.96 19.73 13.16
C ASP A 152 25.74 20.89 12.18
N GLN A 153 25.24 20.60 10.98
CA GLN A 153 24.86 21.65 10.02
C GLN A 153 23.79 22.58 10.58
N TYR A 154 22.76 22.02 11.23
CA TYR A 154 21.67 22.81 11.82
C TYR A 154 22.16 23.75 12.94
N ALA A 155 23.05 23.26 13.80
CA ALA A 155 23.62 24.05 14.88
C ALA A 155 24.53 25.18 14.38
N ARG A 156 25.24 24.97 13.27
CA ARG A 156 26.28 25.90 12.78
C ARG A 156 25.82 26.90 11.73
N MET A 157 24.73 26.65 11.00
CA MET A 157 24.34 27.47 9.83
C MET A 157 24.35 28.98 10.12
N HIS A 158 23.76 29.41 11.23
CA HIS A 158 23.67 30.83 11.58
C HIS A 158 24.97 31.43 12.16
N SER A 159 25.98 30.59 12.41
CA SER A 159 27.32 31.00 12.81
C SER A 159 28.31 31.01 11.64
N LEU A 160 27.86 30.69 10.42
CA LEU A 160 28.68 30.73 9.21
C LEU A 160 29.11 32.18 8.89
N PRO A 161 30.23 32.36 8.16
CA PRO A 161 30.60 33.66 7.62
C PRO A 161 29.43 34.30 6.88
N LYS A 162 29.22 35.61 7.10
CA LYS A 162 28.05 36.33 6.58
C LYS A 162 27.83 36.13 5.07
N SER A 163 28.91 36.14 4.27
CA SER A 163 28.83 35.90 2.82
C SER A 163 28.27 34.52 2.46
N GLN A 164 28.61 33.48 3.22
CA GLN A 164 28.10 32.12 3.00
C GLN A 164 26.63 32.02 3.42
N LEU A 165 26.28 32.57 4.59
CA LEU A 165 24.90 32.58 5.07
C LEU A 165 23.98 33.36 4.10
N ASP A 166 24.43 34.54 3.64
CA ASP A 166 23.69 35.36 2.67
C ASP A 166 23.47 34.58 1.35
N ALA A 167 24.45 33.81 0.88
CA ALA A 167 24.32 32.97 -0.31
C ALA A 167 23.30 31.84 -0.12
N ILE A 168 23.32 31.15 1.03
CA ILE A 168 22.34 30.10 1.37
C ILE A 168 20.92 30.69 1.38
N VAL A 169 20.75 31.83 2.05
CA VAL A 169 19.45 32.51 2.15
C VAL A 169 18.96 32.97 0.77
N ALA A 170 19.85 33.51 -0.06
CA ALA A 170 19.51 33.93 -1.42
C ALA A 170 19.07 32.75 -2.28
N ASN A 171 19.79 31.63 -2.24
CA ASN A 171 19.46 30.42 -3.00
C ASN A 171 18.11 29.83 -2.56
N PHE A 172 17.87 29.74 -1.24
CA PHE A 172 16.61 29.24 -0.71
C PHE A 172 15.43 30.11 -1.13
N LYS A 173 15.56 31.44 -0.99
CA LYS A 173 14.53 32.39 -1.44
C LYS A 173 14.29 32.30 -2.95
N GLY A 174 15.35 32.14 -3.74
CA GLY A 174 15.25 31.90 -5.18
C GLY A 174 14.40 30.67 -5.50
N GLY A 175 14.57 29.57 -4.77
CA GLY A 175 13.75 28.36 -4.91
C GLY A 175 12.27 28.58 -4.55
N VAL A 176 11.99 29.33 -3.48
CA VAL A 176 10.61 29.70 -3.09
C VAL A 176 9.96 30.62 -4.13
N THR A 177 10.70 31.60 -4.65
CA THR A 177 10.21 32.49 -5.72
C THR A 177 9.98 31.72 -7.01
N GLU A 178 10.83 30.74 -7.34
CA GLU A 178 10.63 29.86 -8.49
C GLU A 178 9.31 29.12 -8.41
N TYR A 179 9.04 28.53 -7.24
CA TYR A 179 7.77 27.87 -6.97
C TYR A 179 6.58 28.83 -7.17
N GLN A 180 6.61 30.01 -6.54
CA GLN A 180 5.56 31.02 -6.65
C GLN A 180 5.34 31.49 -8.10
N ARG A 181 6.40 31.48 -8.93
CA ARG A 181 6.33 31.83 -10.35
C ARG A 181 5.73 30.71 -11.20
N GLN A 182 6.11 29.46 -10.95
CA GLN A 182 5.61 28.28 -11.69
C GLN A 182 4.16 27.95 -11.32
N HIS A 183 3.74 28.27 -10.10
CA HIS A 183 2.40 28.02 -9.59
C HIS A 183 1.69 29.35 -9.30
N HIS A 184 1.12 29.95 -10.35
CA HIS A 184 0.40 31.23 -10.28
C HIS A 184 -0.61 31.29 -9.11
N GLN A 185 -0.74 32.48 -8.49
CA GLN A 185 -1.82 32.80 -7.56
C GLN A 185 -3.18 32.57 -8.25
N GLY A 186 -3.88 31.49 -7.91
CA GLY A 186 -5.19 31.17 -8.48
C GLY A 186 -5.47 29.70 -8.76
N HIS A 187 -4.45 28.83 -8.82
CA HIS A 187 -4.68 27.39 -8.90
C HIS A 187 -5.23 26.86 -7.57
N LEU A 188 -6.34 26.12 -7.63
CA LEU A 188 -6.95 25.50 -6.46
C LEU A 188 -6.09 24.31 -6.02
N MET A 189 -5.52 24.38 -4.82
CA MET A 189 -4.70 23.31 -4.25
C MET A 189 -5.59 22.28 -3.58
N MET A 190 -5.66 21.09 -4.16
CA MET A 190 -6.60 20.06 -3.72
C MET A 190 -6.06 19.10 -2.65
N HIS A 191 -4.74 18.99 -2.55
CA HIS A 191 -4.09 17.93 -1.79
C HIS A 191 -4.30 18.08 -0.27
N THR A 192 -4.26 19.30 0.27
CA THR A 192 -4.53 19.60 1.69
C THR A 192 -5.97 19.34 2.10
N SER A 193 -6.93 19.53 1.18
CA SER A 193 -8.35 19.37 1.48
C SER A 193 -8.78 17.92 1.74
N ARG A 194 -7.96 16.94 1.34
CA ARG A 194 -8.22 15.51 1.62
C ARG A 194 -8.39 15.25 3.11
N SER A 195 -7.64 15.97 3.95
CA SER A 195 -7.70 15.84 5.40
C SER A 195 -9.05 16.26 6.01
N ALA A 196 -9.94 16.88 5.23
CA ALA A 196 -11.33 17.15 5.60
C ALA A 196 -12.33 16.04 5.20
N GLY A 197 -11.86 14.97 4.53
CA GLY A 197 -12.65 13.79 4.16
C GLY A 197 -13.95 14.16 3.41
N PRO A 198 -15.15 13.83 3.93
CA PRO A 198 -16.41 14.13 3.25
C PRO A 198 -16.68 15.64 3.06
N LEU A 199 -15.96 16.49 3.80
CA LEU A 199 -16.08 17.95 3.73
C LEU A 199 -15.02 18.59 2.81
N MET A 200 -14.21 17.80 2.11
CA MET A 200 -13.14 18.25 1.21
C MET A 200 -13.59 19.37 0.24
N MET A 201 -14.78 19.23 -0.36
CA MET A 201 -15.31 20.23 -1.30
C MET A 201 -15.51 21.61 -0.65
N SER A 202 -15.98 21.63 0.60
CA SER A 202 -16.18 22.86 1.38
C SER A 202 -14.86 23.43 1.90
N ALA A 203 -13.85 22.58 2.07
CA ALA A 203 -12.55 22.94 2.59
C ALA A 203 -11.63 23.58 1.53
N PHE A 204 -11.85 23.32 0.23
CA PHE A 204 -10.99 23.81 -0.85
C PHE A 204 -10.62 25.28 -0.78
N PRO A 205 -11.55 26.25 -0.65
CA PRO A 205 -11.18 27.66 -0.79
C PRO A 205 -10.22 28.12 0.31
N VAL A 206 -10.57 27.87 1.57
CA VAL A 206 -9.79 28.35 2.72
C VAL A 206 -8.46 27.61 2.88
N LEU A 207 -8.40 26.32 2.53
CA LEU A 207 -7.15 25.57 2.61
C LEU A 207 -6.19 25.93 1.48
N SER A 208 -6.72 26.25 0.29
CA SER A 208 -5.91 26.85 -0.77
C SER A 208 -5.31 28.17 -0.28
N GLU A 209 -6.09 29.04 0.40
CA GLU A 209 -5.53 30.28 0.98
C GLU A 209 -4.45 30.01 2.05
N CYS A 210 -4.67 29.06 2.96
CA CYS A 210 -3.68 28.68 3.98
C CYS A 210 -2.35 28.25 3.33
N PHE A 211 -2.45 27.43 2.28
CA PHE A 211 -1.30 26.96 1.53
C PHE A 211 -0.54 28.12 0.86
N HIS A 212 -1.25 29.03 0.18
CA HIS A 212 -0.62 30.19 -0.45
C HIS A 212 0.00 31.15 0.58
N ASP A 213 -0.65 31.37 1.72
CA ASP A 213 -0.09 32.18 2.82
C ASP A 213 1.19 31.57 3.38
N PHE A 214 1.22 30.25 3.56
CA PHE A 214 2.41 29.53 3.98
C PHE A 214 3.55 29.70 2.98
N TRP A 215 3.32 29.49 1.68
CA TRP A 215 4.38 29.69 0.68
C TRP A 215 4.80 31.15 0.49
N LYS A 216 3.93 32.11 0.84
CA LYS A 216 4.24 33.54 0.82
C LYS A 216 5.08 33.99 2.01
N HIS A 217 4.79 33.47 3.19
CA HIS A 217 5.37 33.95 4.46
C HIS A 217 6.31 32.95 5.15
N GLY A 218 6.30 31.69 4.73
CA GLY A 218 7.02 30.56 5.32
C GLY A 218 6.54 30.15 6.72
N THR A 219 5.40 30.65 7.20
CA THR A 219 4.86 30.41 8.55
C THR A 219 3.34 30.26 8.52
N THR A 220 2.77 29.75 9.62
CA THR A 220 1.30 29.64 9.80
C THR A 220 0.69 30.80 10.60
N PHE A 221 1.35 31.96 10.69
CA PHE A 221 0.92 33.11 11.49
C PHE A 221 -0.22 33.95 10.88
N VAL A 222 -1.27 33.27 10.39
CA VAL A 222 -2.32 33.83 9.52
C VAL A 222 -3.16 34.94 10.18
N SER A 223 -2.98 35.21 11.49
CA SER A 223 -3.59 36.37 12.17
C SER A 223 -2.71 36.99 13.26
N ALA A 224 -1.41 36.67 13.29
CA ALA A 224 -0.50 37.29 14.24
C ALA A 224 -0.26 38.78 13.90
N PRO A 225 0.01 39.64 14.91
CA PRO A 225 0.43 41.01 14.68
C PRO A 225 1.59 41.09 13.70
N THR A 226 1.63 42.14 12.88
CA THR A 226 2.71 42.37 11.90
C THR A 226 4.08 42.28 12.56
N SER A 227 4.22 42.72 13.81
CA SER A 227 5.46 42.62 14.59
C SER A 227 5.97 41.17 14.75
N ARG A 228 5.08 40.19 14.98
CA ARG A 228 5.46 38.77 15.09
C ARG A 228 5.85 38.19 13.73
N ARG A 229 5.10 38.53 12.67
CA ARG A 229 5.46 38.12 11.29
C ARG A 229 6.81 38.67 10.86
N SER A 230 7.10 39.92 11.20
CA SER A 230 8.39 40.56 10.93
C SER A 230 9.54 40.04 11.80
N ALA A 231 9.24 39.30 12.88
CA ALA A 231 10.26 38.69 13.74
C ALA A 231 10.71 37.31 13.23
N ALA A 232 9.85 36.58 12.51
CA ALA A 232 10.15 35.26 11.93
C ALA A 232 10.84 35.38 10.56
N ILE A 233 12.10 35.81 10.58
CA ILE A 233 12.91 36.07 9.37
C ILE A 233 14.13 35.17 9.24
N LEU A 234 14.43 34.38 10.28
CA LEU A 234 15.61 33.53 10.34
C LEU A 234 15.31 32.23 9.62
N LEU A 235 16.10 31.87 8.61
CA LEU A 235 15.87 30.68 7.81
C LEU A 235 15.99 29.43 8.69
N ASN A 236 15.00 28.55 8.67
CA ASN A 236 15.04 27.31 9.43
C ASN A 236 16.06 26.34 8.80
N PRO A 237 17.16 25.97 9.48
CA PRO A 237 18.18 25.11 8.89
C PRO A 237 17.66 23.70 8.56
N THR A 238 16.59 23.23 9.20
CA THR A 238 16.05 21.88 8.92
C THR A 238 15.41 21.77 7.54
N PHE A 239 15.20 22.88 6.84
CA PHE A 239 14.70 22.89 5.47
C PHE A 239 15.80 23.14 4.42
N VAL A 240 17.05 23.28 4.85
CA VAL A 240 18.16 23.75 4.00
C VAL A 240 19.12 22.63 3.60
N TYR A 241 19.32 21.64 4.46
CA TYR A 241 20.28 20.55 4.25
C TYR A 241 19.54 19.23 4.02
N SER A 242 19.83 18.58 2.89
CA SER A 242 19.38 17.21 2.57
C SER A 242 20.54 16.37 2.04
N GLN A 243 20.27 15.13 1.65
CA GLN A 243 21.26 14.25 1.02
C GLN A 243 21.95 14.86 -0.22
N ASP A 244 21.31 15.81 -0.91
CA ASP A 244 21.83 16.50 -2.09
C ASP A 244 22.68 17.74 -1.78
N GLY A 245 22.84 18.08 -0.48
CA GLY A 245 23.67 19.19 -0.01
C GLY A 245 22.88 20.41 0.47
N VAL A 246 23.44 21.60 0.21
CA VAL A 246 22.97 22.89 0.76
C VAL A 246 22.01 23.61 -0.21
N GLY A 247 20.95 24.21 0.33
CA GLY A 247 19.96 25.00 -0.44
C GLY A 247 18.71 24.22 -0.83
N CYS A 248 18.47 23.11 -0.14
CA CYS A 248 17.50 22.06 -0.41
C CYS A 248 16.18 22.46 -1.12
N HIS A 249 15.82 21.68 -2.14
CA HIS A 249 14.62 21.85 -2.95
C HIS A 249 13.38 21.25 -2.27
N ILE A 250 12.79 22.00 -1.34
CA ILE A 250 11.52 21.63 -0.70
C ILE A 250 10.49 21.22 -1.77
N HIS A 251 9.82 20.08 -1.54
CA HIS A 251 8.76 19.63 -2.45
C HIS A 251 7.66 20.69 -2.55
N TYR A 252 7.23 20.98 -3.77
CA TYR A 252 6.27 22.05 -4.09
C TYR A 252 4.87 21.85 -3.49
N GLY A 253 4.55 20.64 -3.01
CA GLY A 253 3.33 20.31 -2.27
C GLY A 253 3.48 20.33 -0.75
N THR A 254 4.57 20.90 -0.21
CA THR A 254 4.79 20.99 1.24
C THR A 254 3.78 21.93 1.86
N ASP A 255 3.04 21.45 2.86
CA ASP A 255 2.02 22.20 3.59
C ASP A 255 1.92 21.69 5.04
N PRO A 256 2.08 22.57 6.05
CA PRO A 256 1.99 22.20 7.46
C PRO A 256 0.60 21.79 7.94
N VAL A 257 -0.45 21.99 7.14
CA VAL A 257 -1.83 21.62 7.50
C VAL A 257 -2.14 20.16 7.15
N ILE A 258 -1.54 19.61 6.08
CA ILE A 258 -1.82 18.26 5.56
C ILE A 258 -1.82 17.16 6.64
N PRO A 259 -0.82 17.09 7.55
CA PRO A 259 -0.71 15.98 8.51
C PRO A 259 -1.89 15.82 9.46
N PHE A 260 -2.68 16.87 9.66
CA PHE A 260 -3.71 16.94 10.71
C PHE A 260 -5.11 16.68 10.18
N HIS A 261 -6.05 16.36 11.07
CA HIS A 261 -7.42 16.08 10.69
C HIS A 261 -8.31 17.32 10.73
N LEU A 262 -8.96 17.62 9.61
CA LEU A 262 -9.71 18.86 9.42
C LEU A 262 -11.23 18.66 9.43
N ALA A 263 -11.70 17.42 9.21
CA ALA A 263 -13.13 17.12 9.16
C ALA A 263 -13.92 17.65 10.39
N PRO A 264 -13.43 17.53 11.64
CA PRO A 264 -14.12 18.09 12.80
C PRO A 264 -14.20 19.62 12.79
N ILE A 265 -13.17 20.31 12.25
CA ILE A 265 -13.13 21.78 12.18
C ILE A 265 -14.21 22.26 11.22
N PHE A 266 -14.32 21.65 10.04
CA PHE A 266 -15.34 22.02 9.05
C PHE A 266 -16.75 21.52 9.42
N GLY A 267 -16.85 20.36 10.06
CA GLY A 267 -18.14 19.70 10.29
C GLY A 267 -18.87 20.16 11.55
N ASN A 268 -18.18 20.79 12.52
CA ASN A 268 -18.77 21.22 13.79
C ASN A 268 -18.96 22.74 13.92
N LEU A 269 -18.37 23.54 13.02
CA LEU A 269 -18.54 24.99 13.02
C LEU A 269 -19.81 25.40 12.28
N ASN A 270 -20.59 26.32 12.88
CA ASN A 270 -21.82 26.85 12.27
C ASN A 270 -21.56 27.85 11.12
N ALA A 271 -20.34 28.36 11.03
CA ALA A 271 -19.85 29.23 9.98
C ALA A 271 -18.68 28.55 9.25
N ALA A 272 -18.35 29.03 8.06
CA ALA A 272 -17.17 28.56 7.34
C ALA A 272 -15.92 28.82 8.22
N PRO A 273 -15.05 27.82 8.46
CA PRO A 273 -13.86 28.00 9.27
C PRO A 273 -12.96 29.09 8.68
N SER A 274 -12.46 29.98 9.54
CA SER A 274 -11.43 30.93 9.15
C SER A 274 -10.06 30.25 9.12
N ARG A 275 -9.08 30.87 8.45
CA ARG A 275 -7.68 30.41 8.48
C ARG A 275 -7.13 30.33 9.92
N SER A 276 -7.57 31.22 10.81
CA SER A 276 -7.19 31.18 12.23
C SER A 276 -7.76 29.95 12.96
N ASP A 277 -8.99 29.53 12.63
CA ASP A 277 -9.59 28.33 13.22
C ASP A 277 -8.83 27.07 12.80
N ILE A 278 -8.40 27.02 11.53
CA ILE A 278 -7.56 25.92 11.00
C ILE A 278 -6.24 25.84 11.78
N VAL A 279 -5.49 26.95 11.87
CA VAL A 279 -4.19 26.98 12.57
C VAL A 279 -4.33 26.61 14.04
N LYS A 280 -5.37 27.12 14.72
CA LYS A 280 -5.66 26.76 16.11
C LYS A 280 -5.95 25.26 16.26
N GLY A 281 -6.75 24.70 15.35
CA GLY A 281 -7.12 23.29 15.38
C GLY A 281 -5.94 22.34 15.17
N ILE A 282 -5.04 22.65 14.23
CA ILE A 282 -3.85 21.81 13.99
C ILE A 282 -2.82 21.91 15.12
N ARG A 283 -2.62 23.09 15.72
CA ARG A 283 -1.73 23.25 16.89
C ARG A 283 -2.26 22.49 18.10
N SER A 284 -3.57 22.49 18.33
CA SER A 284 -4.19 21.70 19.41
C SER A 284 -3.96 20.20 19.20
N GLN A 285 -4.18 19.69 17.98
CA GLN A 285 -3.92 18.28 17.68
C GLN A 285 -2.46 17.92 17.90
N PHE A 286 -1.52 18.76 17.42
CA PHE A 286 -0.09 18.55 17.63
C PHE A 286 0.29 18.48 19.11
N LEU A 287 -0.29 19.37 19.94
CA LEU A 287 -0.12 19.36 21.40
C LEU A 287 -0.57 18.03 22.02
N ASP A 288 -1.78 17.59 21.70
CA ASP A 288 -2.33 16.34 22.23
C ASP A 288 -1.49 15.12 21.81
N TRP A 289 -0.96 15.12 20.59
CA TRP A 289 -0.11 14.05 20.09
C TRP A 289 1.27 14.02 20.74
N CYS A 290 1.89 15.20 20.95
CA CYS A 290 3.14 15.31 21.70
C CYS A 290 2.97 14.79 23.13
N GLU A 291 1.85 15.11 23.78
CA GLU A 291 1.57 14.64 25.13
C GLU A 291 1.34 13.13 25.20
N ALA A 292 0.67 12.55 24.19
CA ALA A 292 0.57 11.10 24.07
C ALA A 292 1.94 10.43 23.94
N PHE A 293 2.84 10.97 23.11
CA PHE A 293 4.20 10.45 22.98
C PHE A 293 4.98 10.51 24.30
N ARG A 294 4.92 11.63 25.03
CA ARG A 294 5.59 11.76 26.35
C ARG A 294 5.17 10.66 27.30
N ARG A 295 3.87 10.41 27.42
CA ARG A 295 3.33 9.38 28.32
C ARG A 295 3.81 7.98 27.96
N TYR A 296 3.92 7.67 26.68
CA TYR A 296 4.44 6.38 26.22
C TYR A 296 5.95 6.23 26.47
N HIS A 297 6.72 7.30 26.24
CA HIS A 297 8.14 7.34 26.54
C HIS A 297 8.42 7.14 28.03
N GLU A 298 7.73 7.89 28.91
CA GLU A 298 7.91 7.81 30.37
C GLU A 298 7.57 6.43 30.93
N ARG A 299 6.68 5.69 30.27
CA ARG A 299 6.29 4.32 30.65
C ARG A 299 7.17 3.24 30.03
N GLY A 300 8.13 3.59 29.16
CA GLY A 300 8.96 2.64 28.44
C GLY A 300 8.19 1.78 27.42
N LEU A 301 7.05 2.27 26.93
CA LEU A 301 6.14 1.52 26.05
C LEU A 301 6.29 1.86 24.56
N CYS A 302 7.20 2.77 24.19
CA CYS A 302 7.43 3.15 22.80
C CYS A 302 8.91 3.05 22.43
N VAL A 303 9.15 2.43 21.28
CA VAL A 303 10.44 2.40 20.59
C VAL A 303 10.22 2.91 19.18
N VAL A 304 11.02 3.88 18.75
CA VAL A 304 11.05 4.44 17.39
C VAL A 304 12.47 4.27 16.86
N ARG A 305 12.73 3.09 16.30
CA ARG A 305 14.02 2.72 15.74
C ARG A 305 14.24 3.40 14.40
N VAL A 306 15.41 4.00 14.25
CA VAL A 306 15.76 4.83 13.10
C VAL A 306 16.69 4.05 12.18
N PHE A 307 16.31 3.95 10.91
CA PHE A 307 17.08 3.21 9.91
C PHE A 307 17.19 4.02 8.61
N PHE A 308 18.39 4.53 8.32
CA PHE A 308 18.69 5.13 7.02
C PHE A 308 18.98 4.03 6.00
N ALA A 309 18.06 3.84 5.04
CA ALA A 309 18.21 2.95 3.91
C ALA A 309 17.11 3.20 2.86
N ASP A 310 17.39 2.86 1.60
CA ASP A 310 16.32 2.63 0.61
C ASP A 310 15.34 1.56 1.12
N ALA A 311 14.03 1.75 0.89
CA ALA A 311 13.01 0.86 1.40
C ALA A 311 13.16 -0.61 0.94
N ILE A 312 13.54 -0.84 -0.32
CA ILE A 312 13.75 -2.19 -0.86
C ILE A 312 15.02 -2.80 -0.28
N LEU A 313 16.10 -2.02 -0.23
CA LEU A 313 17.41 -2.49 0.22
C LEU A 313 17.43 -2.74 1.74
N GLY A 314 16.82 -1.85 2.53
CA GLY A 314 16.67 -1.98 3.97
C GLY A 314 15.84 -3.20 4.36
N ALA A 315 14.70 -3.42 3.68
CA ALA A 315 13.90 -4.63 3.90
C ALA A 315 14.66 -5.92 3.54
N ARG A 316 15.43 -5.92 2.45
CA ARG A 316 16.29 -7.05 2.08
C ARG A 316 17.40 -7.27 3.12
N ALA A 317 17.99 -6.21 3.67
CA ALA A 317 18.99 -6.31 4.73
C ALA A 317 18.43 -6.95 6.01
N LEU A 318 17.20 -6.58 6.41
CA LEU A 318 16.50 -7.23 7.53
C LEU A 318 16.25 -8.72 7.26
N GLN A 319 15.85 -9.05 6.02
CA GLN A 319 15.65 -10.44 5.61
C GLN A 319 16.95 -11.25 5.65
N ILE A 320 18.05 -10.73 5.10
CA ILE A 320 19.36 -11.39 5.13
C ILE A 320 19.81 -11.63 6.57
N TYR A 321 19.69 -10.63 7.44
CA TYR A 321 20.05 -10.78 8.85
C TYR A 321 19.21 -11.86 9.54
N ARG A 322 17.90 -11.91 9.26
CA ARG A 322 17.02 -12.96 9.77
C ARG A 322 17.43 -14.36 9.32
N GLU A 323 17.82 -14.51 8.06
CA GLU A 323 18.13 -15.83 7.47
C GLU A 323 19.54 -16.33 7.78
N SER A 324 20.50 -15.42 7.96
CA SER A 324 21.93 -15.78 8.07
C SER A 324 22.60 -15.33 9.37
N GLY A 325 21.98 -14.43 10.13
CA GLY A 325 22.62 -13.72 11.25
C GLY A 325 23.73 -12.74 10.83
N ALA A 326 23.94 -12.53 9.52
CA ALA A 326 25.01 -11.68 9.00
C ALA A 326 24.69 -10.21 9.20
N VAL A 327 25.44 -9.58 10.10
CA VAL A 327 25.33 -8.15 10.43
C VAL A 327 25.78 -7.26 9.25
N GLN A 328 26.83 -7.70 8.55
CA GLN A 328 27.31 -7.10 7.30
C GLN A 328 26.57 -7.77 6.14
N THR A 329 25.66 -7.03 5.52
CA THR A 329 24.76 -7.61 4.53
C THR A 329 25.32 -7.59 3.10
N GLY A 330 26.33 -6.74 2.84
CA GLY A 330 26.86 -6.49 1.51
C GLY A 330 25.90 -5.73 0.58
N ILE A 331 24.74 -5.28 1.09
CA ILE A 331 23.75 -4.50 0.34
C ILE A 331 24.09 -3.02 0.49
N PRO A 332 24.09 -2.22 -0.59
CA PRO A 332 24.29 -0.77 -0.47
C PRO A 332 23.16 -0.10 0.30
N VAL A 333 23.44 1.02 0.96
CA VAL A 333 22.41 1.81 1.67
C VAL A 333 21.39 2.38 0.69
N CYS A 334 21.85 2.90 -0.45
CA CYS A 334 21.03 3.36 -1.56
C CYS A 334 21.84 3.41 -2.87
N GLN A 335 21.17 3.64 -4.00
CA GLN A 335 21.85 3.90 -5.27
C GLN A 335 22.65 5.21 -5.22
N TRP A 336 23.70 5.30 -6.04
CA TRP A 336 24.65 6.42 -6.10
C TRP A 336 25.65 6.50 -4.94
N ARG A 337 25.63 5.53 -4.01
CA ARG A 337 26.58 5.36 -2.92
C ARG A 337 27.16 3.95 -2.88
N ALA A 338 28.38 3.79 -2.38
CA ALA A 338 29.02 2.48 -2.21
C ALA A 338 28.93 1.93 -0.78
N GLU A 339 28.68 2.80 0.21
CA GLU A 339 28.44 2.39 1.59
C GLU A 339 27.39 1.28 1.70
N THR A 340 27.70 0.25 2.49
CA THR A 340 26.84 -0.93 2.66
C THR A 340 26.20 -0.99 4.05
N ILE A 341 25.01 -1.60 4.10
CA ILE A 341 24.25 -1.75 5.34
C ILE A 341 24.96 -2.74 6.26
N THR A 342 25.48 -2.21 7.37
CA THR A 342 25.95 -2.96 8.53
C THR A 342 25.03 -2.66 9.70
N LEU A 343 24.21 -3.65 10.11
CA LEU A 343 23.28 -3.48 11.23
C LEU A 343 24.04 -3.38 12.57
N ASP A 344 23.43 -2.79 13.60
CA ASP A 344 24.02 -2.81 14.94
C ASP A 344 23.77 -4.16 15.61
N LYS A 345 24.83 -4.90 15.91
CA LYS A 345 24.74 -6.26 16.46
C LYS A 345 24.01 -6.31 17.79
N GLU A 346 24.18 -5.33 18.66
CA GLU A 346 23.59 -5.34 20.01
C GLU A 346 22.10 -5.00 19.97
N GLU A 347 21.70 -4.02 19.16
CA GLU A 347 20.30 -3.64 18.93
C GLU A 347 19.51 -4.82 18.35
N TYR A 348 20.06 -5.46 17.32
CA TYR A 348 19.37 -6.54 16.61
C TYR A 348 19.36 -7.90 17.34
N LYS A 349 19.90 -7.98 18.56
CA LYS A 349 19.59 -9.09 19.49
C LYS A 349 18.14 -9.07 19.95
N HIS A 350 17.53 -7.89 20.00
CA HIS A 350 16.18 -7.69 20.55
C HIS A 350 15.23 -7.03 19.56
N ALA A 351 15.75 -6.35 18.53
CA ALA A 351 14.94 -5.69 17.52
C ALA A 351 14.09 -6.70 16.71
N PRO A 352 12.87 -6.31 16.31
CA PRO A 352 12.02 -7.16 15.48
C PRO A 352 12.58 -7.34 14.06
N LEU A 353 12.48 -8.57 13.55
CA LEU A 353 12.77 -8.97 12.16
C LEU A 353 11.53 -9.50 11.42
N THR A 354 10.42 -9.60 12.15
CA THR A 354 9.08 -9.90 11.66
C THR A 354 8.12 -8.92 12.32
N PHE A 355 7.14 -8.46 11.56
CA PHE A 355 6.30 -7.33 11.94
C PHE A 355 4.83 -7.68 11.85
N ASP A 356 4.06 -7.24 12.84
CA ASP A 356 2.61 -7.40 12.87
C ASP A 356 1.95 -6.42 11.89
N VAL A 357 2.58 -5.25 11.68
CA VAL A 357 2.14 -4.21 10.76
C VAL A 357 3.30 -3.82 9.84
N VAL A 358 3.07 -3.78 8.53
CA VAL A 358 3.97 -3.15 7.56
C VAL A 358 3.23 -2.02 6.84
N ASP A 359 3.68 -0.78 7.04
CA ASP A 359 3.19 0.38 6.31
C ASP A 359 4.19 0.75 5.22
N THR A 360 3.73 0.88 3.97
CA THR A 360 4.58 1.20 2.82
C THR A 360 4.32 2.60 2.28
N SER A 361 3.57 3.43 3.01
CA SER A 361 3.23 4.79 2.62
C SER A 361 2.71 4.83 1.17
N ASN A 362 3.11 5.84 0.39
CA ASN A 362 2.85 5.95 -1.04
C ASN A 362 3.99 5.41 -1.92
N LEU A 363 4.80 4.46 -1.43
CA LEU A 363 5.96 3.92 -2.17
C LEU A 363 5.58 3.22 -3.48
N ASP A 364 4.33 2.80 -3.66
CA ASP A 364 3.83 2.29 -4.95
C ASP A 364 4.07 3.30 -6.08
N ASP A 365 3.88 4.60 -5.80
CA ASP A 365 4.07 5.69 -6.79
C ASP A 365 5.54 5.84 -7.23
N HIS A 366 6.48 5.39 -6.41
CA HIS A 366 7.92 5.66 -6.58
C HIS A 366 8.73 4.41 -6.92
N LEU A 367 8.31 3.25 -6.41
CA LEU A 367 9.02 1.98 -6.51
C LEU A 367 8.22 0.93 -7.30
N GLY A 368 6.91 1.14 -7.53
CA GLY A 368 6.01 0.21 -8.20
C GLY A 368 5.47 -0.89 -7.29
N LEU A 369 4.17 -1.17 -7.42
CA LEU A 369 3.40 -2.12 -6.63
C LEU A 369 4.07 -3.48 -6.41
N LEU A 370 4.54 -4.14 -7.48
CA LEU A 370 5.14 -5.48 -7.35
C LEU A 370 6.45 -5.44 -6.56
N ASN A 371 7.26 -4.39 -6.73
CA ASN A 371 8.52 -4.25 -5.99
C ASN A 371 8.26 -4.10 -4.48
N VAL A 372 7.24 -3.30 -4.13
CA VAL A 372 6.82 -3.07 -2.75
C VAL A 372 6.29 -4.36 -2.14
N LEU A 373 5.36 -5.07 -2.79
CA LEU A 373 4.77 -6.30 -2.27
C LEU A 373 5.80 -7.41 -2.05
N VAL A 374 6.60 -7.74 -3.07
CA VAL A 374 7.58 -8.85 -2.97
C VAL A 374 8.63 -8.59 -1.87
N THR A 375 8.92 -7.32 -1.58
CA THR A 375 9.94 -6.95 -0.57
C THR A 375 9.37 -6.84 0.84
N SER A 376 8.10 -6.45 0.98
CA SER A 376 7.47 -6.24 2.30
C SER A 376 6.81 -7.51 2.86
N ILE A 377 6.21 -8.35 2.01
CA ILE A 377 5.51 -9.57 2.43
C ILE A 377 6.40 -10.52 3.25
N PRO A 378 7.68 -10.77 2.89
CA PRO A 378 8.54 -11.64 3.68
C PRO A 378 8.78 -11.18 5.11
N LEU A 379 8.60 -9.89 5.41
CA LEU A 379 8.81 -9.30 6.74
C LEU A 379 7.53 -9.33 7.59
N LEU A 380 6.38 -9.66 7.00
CA LEU A 380 5.10 -9.75 7.70
C LEU A 380 5.05 -10.99 8.60
N SER A 381 4.42 -10.87 9.77
CA SER A 381 4.24 -11.98 10.70
C SER A 381 3.45 -13.13 10.06
N GLY A 382 3.94 -14.37 10.20
CA GLY A 382 3.28 -15.57 9.69
C GLY A 382 2.09 -16.05 10.53
N THR A 383 1.75 -15.38 11.63
CA THR A 383 0.71 -15.81 12.59
C THR A 383 -0.73 -15.55 12.13
N GLY A 384 -0.99 -15.32 10.84
CA GLY A 384 -2.33 -15.07 10.28
C GLY A 384 -2.94 -13.68 10.58
N ASP A 385 -2.37 -12.93 11.53
CA ASP A 385 -2.83 -11.60 11.95
C ASP A 385 -2.01 -10.42 11.36
N GLY A 386 -1.06 -10.72 10.48
CA GLY A 386 -0.22 -9.69 9.85
C GLY A 386 -1.02 -8.79 8.91
N VAL A 387 -0.83 -7.48 9.01
CA VAL A 387 -1.46 -6.49 8.12
C VAL A 387 -0.43 -5.66 7.37
N LEU A 388 -0.68 -5.46 6.08
CA LEU A 388 0.10 -4.56 5.23
C LEU A 388 -0.78 -3.40 4.74
N TYR A 389 -0.28 -2.18 4.89
CA TYR A 389 -0.92 -0.97 4.42
C TYR A 389 -0.17 -0.41 3.23
N LEU A 390 -0.91 -0.09 2.17
CA LEU A 390 -0.36 0.46 0.93
C LEU A 390 -1.24 1.60 0.43
N GLU A 391 -0.59 2.70 0.08
CA GLU A 391 -1.21 3.88 -0.51
C GLU A 391 -0.63 4.20 -1.89
N SER A 392 -1.41 4.93 -2.69
CA SER A 392 -0.94 5.57 -3.92
C SER A 392 -1.67 6.89 -4.09
N LEU A 393 -0.95 7.90 -4.57
CA LEU A 393 -1.48 9.21 -4.92
C LEU A 393 -1.47 9.46 -6.42
N LEU A 394 -0.66 8.75 -7.21
CA LEU A 394 -0.51 9.01 -8.66
C LEU A 394 -1.37 8.05 -9.50
N ILE A 395 -1.79 8.49 -10.68
CA ILE A 395 -2.48 7.65 -11.66
C ILE A 395 -1.45 7.22 -12.72
N GLN A 396 -1.26 5.91 -12.90
CA GLN A 396 -0.25 5.37 -13.83
C GLN A 396 -0.82 5.16 -15.25
N ASN A 397 -2.09 4.73 -15.38
CA ASN A 397 -2.67 4.38 -16.67
C ASN A 397 -3.43 5.52 -17.36
N SER A 398 -3.36 5.53 -18.70
CA SER A 398 -3.93 6.58 -19.56
C SER A 398 -5.43 6.48 -19.84
N ASP A 399 -6.11 5.46 -19.35
CA ASP A 399 -7.45 5.07 -19.83
C ASP A 399 -8.60 5.92 -19.27
N GLY A 400 -8.28 6.94 -18.45
CA GLY A 400 -9.26 7.87 -17.91
C GLY A 400 -10.22 7.27 -16.88
N ASP A 401 -9.84 6.16 -16.25
CA ASP A 401 -10.59 5.47 -15.18
C ASP A 401 -9.67 5.24 -13.97
N ALA A 402 -9.34 6.33 -13.26
CA ALA A 402 -8.44 6.31 -12.10
C ALA A 402 -8.82 5.27 -11.03
N PRO A 403 -10.12 5.03 -10.72
CA PRO A 403 -10.48 3.96 -9.79
C PRO A 403 -9.99 2.58 -10.23
N LYS A 404 -9.97 2.27 -11.54
CA LYS A 404 -9.49 0.97 -12.03
C LYS A 404 -7.98 0.88 -12.21
N ASP A 405 -7.26 1.97 -11.93
CA ASP A 405 -5.82 2.03 -12.10
C ASP A 405 -5.12 0.99 -11.23
N PHE A 406 -5.53 0.87 -9.96
CA PHE A 406 -4.96 -0.08 -9.00
C PHE A 406 -4.94 -1.53 -9.52
N ALA A 407 -6.08 -2.04 -10.02
CA ALA A 407 -6.15 -3.40 -10.54
C ALA A 407 -5.24 -3.62 -11.76
N LYS A 408 -5.05 -2.59 -12.60
CA LYS A 408 -4.19 -2.67 -13.79
C LYS A 408 -2.71 -2.70 -13.47
N ARG A 409 -2.28 -2.18 -12.31
CA ARG A 409 -0.86 -2.16 -11.89
C ARG A 409 -0.26 -3.53 -11.62
N PHE A 410 -1.10 -4.56 -11.45
CA PHE A 410 -0.65 -5.95 -11.34
C PHE A 410 -0.17 -6.53 -12.67
N CYS A 411 -0.56 -5.93 -13.80
CA CYS A 411 -0.31 -6.45 -15.15
C CYS A 411 -0.88 -7.86 -15.42
N ALA A 412 -1.69 -8.39 -14.51
CA ALA A 412 -2.36 -9.69 -14.57
C ALA A 412 -3.65 -9.66 -13.73
N ASP A 413 -4.41 -10.76 -13.76
CA ASP A 413 -5.63 -10.89 -12.96
C ASP A 413 -5.34 -10.79 -11.45
N LEU A 414 -6.13 -9.97 -10.76
CA LEU A 414 -5.95 -9.69 -9.34
C LEU A 414 -6.12 -10.97 -8.49
N THR A 415 -7.03 -11.86 -8.85
CA THR A 415 -7.28 -13.11 -8.13
C THR A 415 -6.04 -14.00 -8.18
N VAL A 416 -5.49 -14.21 -9.38
CA VAL A 416 -4.27 -15.02 -9.56
C VAL A 416 -3.13 -14.43 -8.74
N MET A 417 -2.91 -13.11 -8.80
CA MET A 417 -1.86 -12.44 -8.04
C MET A 417 -2.06 -12.57 -6.53
N THR A 418 -3.28 -12.48 -6.01
CA THR A 418 -3.55 -12.68 -4.57
C THR A 418 -3.28 -14.11 -4.10
N VAL A 419 -3.53 -15.11 -4.96
CA VAL A 419 -3.19 -16.52 -4.68
C VAL A 419 -1.67 -16.71 -4.69
N LEU A 420 -0.95 -16.18 -5.69
CA LEU A 420 0.51 -16.26 -5.79
C LEU A 420 1.23 -15.58 -4.61
N PHE A 421 0.70 -14.45 -4.14
CA PHE A 421 1.24 -13.74 -2.97
C PHE A 421 0.82 -14.34 -1.63
N HIS A 422 -0.26 -15.12 -1.63
CA HIS A 422 -0.95 -15.57 -0.42
C HIS A 422 -1.26 -14.38 0.52
N LEU A 423 -1.73 -13.29 -0.08
CA LEU A 423 -2.09 -12.03 0.55
C LEU A 423 -3.11 -11.30 -0.34
N CYS A 424 -4.17 -10.74 0.24
CA CYS A 424 -5.24 -10.09 -0.52
C CYS A 424 -5.62 -8.71 0.03
N PRO A 425 -6.09 -7.78 -0.81
CA PRO A 425 -6.80 -6.60 -0.33
C PRO A 425 -8.09 -7.04 0.36
N VAL A 426 -8.32 -6.57 1.58
CA VAL A 426 -9.48 -6.94 2.39
C VAL A 426 -10.79 -6.55 1.69
N ASP A 427 -10.84 -5.36 1.11
CA ASP A 427 -11.99 -4.84 0.37
C ASP A 427 -12.21 -5.56 -0.97
N PHE A 428 -11.16 -6.15 -1.56
CA PHE A 428 -11.31 -7.05 -2.71
C PHE A 428 -12.14 -8.29 -2.36
N ILE A 429 -11.86 -8.90 -1.21
CA ILE A 429 -12.53 -10.11 -0.76
C ILE A 429 -13.95 -9.83 -0.23
N THR A 430 -14.13 -8.76 0.55
CA THR A 430 -15.42 -8.49 1.21
C THR A 430 -16.41 -7.72 0.36
N GLY A 431 -15.96 -6.94 -0.63
CA GLY A 431 -16.82 -6.13 -1.49
C GLY A 431 -17.31 -4.84 -0.91
N TYR A 432 -16.79 -4.48 0.26
CA TYR A 432 -17.04 -3.20 0.84
C TYR A 432 -15.79 -2.70 1.54
N SER A 433 -15.74 -1.39 1.73
CA SER A 433 -14.75 -0.72 2.57
C SER A 433 -15.43 -0.02 3.73
N SER A 434 -14.80 -0.05 4.91
CA SER A 434 -15.18 0.81 6.03
C SER A 434 -14.62 2.23 5.89
N ARG A 435 -13.77 2.49 4.88
CA ARG A 435 -13.24 3.81 4.53
C ARG A 435 -14.07 4.45 3.42
N GLY A 436 -14.37 5.74 3.58
CA GLY A 436 -15.00 6.54 2.53
C GLY A 436 -13.96 7.07 1.54
N ASN A 437 -14.15 6.83 0.24
CA ASN A 437 -13.34 7.42 -0.85
C ASN A 437 -14.17 8.31 -1.79
N VAL A 438 -15.42 8.61 -1.41
CA VAL A 438 -16.35 9.36 -2.24
C VAL A 438 -15.83 10.78 -2.56
N HIS A 439 -15.13 11.40 -1.63
CA HIS A 439 -14.56 12.74 -1.81
C HIS A 439 -13.47 12.75 -2.90
N GLU A 440 -12.64 11.71 -2.99
CA GLU A 440 -11.66 11.52 -4.08
C GLU A 440 -12.36 11.31 -5.42
N LEU A 441 -13.39 10.45 -5.46
CA LEU A 441 -14.17 10.19 -6.69
C LEU A 441 -14.86 11.45 -7.22
N LEU A 442 -15.48 12.23 -6.34
CA LEU A 442 -16.14 13.48 -6.70
C LEU A 442 -15.14 14.52 -7.21
N THR A 443 -14.01 14.68 -6.50
CA THR A 443 -12.95 15.62 -6.87
C THR A 443 -12.33 15.25 -8.21
N TYR A 444 -11.95 13.99 -8.39
CA TYR A 444 -11.40 13.47 -9.65
C TYR A 444 -12.31 13.79 -10.83
N GLU A 445 -13.62 13.58 -10.66
CA GLU A 445 -14.59 13.85 -11.71
C GLU A 445 -14.80 15.34 -11.99
N VAL A 446 -14.76 16.21 -10.97
CA VAL A 446 -14.83 17.66 -11.16
C VAL A 446 -13.61 18.16 -11.94
N VAL A 447 -12.42 17.70 -11.60
CA VAL A 447 -11.16 18.15 -12.22
C VAL A 447 -11.01 17.59 -13.64
N ARG A 448 -11.36 16.31 -13.85
CA ARG A 448 -11.38 15.71 -15.19
C ARG A 448 -12.26 16.51 -16.16
N ARG A 449 -13.26 17.25 -15.67
CA ARG A 449 -14.13 18.11 -16.49
C ARG A 449 -13.53 19.49 -16.81
N SER A 450 -12.57 19.98 -16.04
CA SER A 450 -11.98 21.32 -16.25
C SER A 450 -10.88 21.37 -17.32
N GLN A 451 -10.61 20.25 -18.01
CA GLN A 451 -9.46 20.07 -18.92
C GLN A 451 -8.08 20.20 -18.23
N GLU A 452 -8.03 20.45 -16.93
CA GLU A 452 -6.83 20.29 -16.13
C GLU A 452 -6.61 18.78 -15.90
N ALA A 453 -5.44 18.26 -16.28
CA ALA A 453 -5.11 16.88 -16.00
C ALA A 453 -4.93 16.70 -14.49
N THR A 454 -5.91 16.10 -13.79
CA THR A 454 -5.65 15.59 -12.44
C THR A 454 -4.65 14.45 -12.54
N ARG A 455 -3.49 14.65 -11.92
CA ARG A 455 -2.44 13.63 -11.79
C ARG A 455 -2.57 12.83 -10.50
N GLN A 456 -3.53 13.18 -9.63
CA GLN A 456 -3.67 12.58 -8.31
C GLN A 456 -5.04 11.94 -8.08
N TYR A 457 -5.00 10.76 -7.47
CA TYR A 457 -6.15 10.04 -6.93
C TYR A 457 -5.65 9.19 -5.76
N HIS A 458 -6.14 9.44 -4.55
CA HIS A 458 -5.68 8.71 -3.37
C HIS A 458 -6.38 7.36 -3.27
N GLN A 459 -5.62 6.29 -3.51
CA GLN A 459 -6.05 4.91 -3.29
C GLN A 459 -5.35 4.36 -2.06
N VAL A 460 -6.12 3.83 -1.10
CA VAL A 460 -5.57 3.15 0.08
C VAL A 460 -6.13 1.75 0.16
N THR A 461 -5.25 0.78 0.41
CA THR A 461 -5.60 -0.64 0.52
C THR A 461 -5.05 -1.23 1.80
N THR A 462 -5.80 -2.16 2.39
CA THR A 462 -5.38 -2.93 3.56
C THR A 462 -5.31 -4.38 3.16
N TRP A 463 -4.16 -5.00 3.40
CA TRP A 463 -3.84 -6.33 2.95
C TRP A 463 -3.67 -7.27 4.13
N LYS A 464 -4.30 -8.44 4.05
CA LYS A 464 -4.21 -9.49 5.08
C LYS A 464 -3.96 -10.85 4.43
N THR A 465 -3.39 -11.76 5.20
CA THR A 465 -3.14 -13.14 4.77
C THR A 465 -4.46 -13.88 4.58
N LEU A 466 -4.47 -14.76 3.59
CA LEU A 466 -5.58 -15.68 3.36
C LEU A 466 -5.45 -16.89 4.30
N SER A 467 -6.57 -17.52 4.64
CA SER A 467 -6.56 -18.79 5.39
C SER A 467 -6.24 -19.95 4.43
N GLY A 468 -5.70 -21.06 4.96
CA GLY A 468 -5.45 -22.29 4.21
C GLY A 468 -4.07 -22.36 3.57
N ASP A 469 -3.65 -23.57 3.20
CA ASP A 469 -2.33 -23.77 2.57
C ASP A 469 -2.34 -23.30 1.11
N PRO A 470 -1.22 -22.75 0.60
CA PRO A 470 -1.09 -22.39 -0.80
C PRO A 470 -1.45 -23.55 -1.75
N PRO A 471 -2.13 -23.29 -2.88
CA PRO A 471 -2.54 -24.36 -3.77
C PRO A 471 -1.38 -24.87 -4.64
N GLU A 472 -1.44 -26.14 -5.03
CA GLU A 472 -0.63 -26.69 -6.11
C GLU A 472 -1.10 -26.12 -7.46
N LEU A 473 -0.16 -25.61 -8.25
CA LEU A 473 -0.40 -25.05 -9.57
C LEU A 473 0.18 -25.98 -10.62
N GLU A 474 -0.58 -26.26 -11.68
CA GLU A 474 -0.10 -27.07 -12.79
C GLU A 474 1.09 -26.35 -13.48
N PRO A 475 2.25 -27.02 -13.68
CA PRO A 475 3.45 -26.37 -14.16
C PRO A 475 3.34 -25.65 -15.51
N ARG A 476 2.62 -26.22 -16.48
CA ARG A 476 2.46 -25.65 -17.82
C ARG A 476 1.58 -24.39 -17.81
N HIS A 477 0.49 -24.40 -17.03
CA HIS A 477 -0.40 -23.25 -16.86
C HIS A 477 0.34 -22.12 -16.16
N LEU A 478 1.04 -22.42 -15.05
CA LEU A 478 1.83 -21.41 -14.34
C LEU A 478 2.95 -20.84 -15.22
N GLY A 479 3.67 -21.68 -15.98
CA GLY A 479 4.72 -21.24 -16.89
C GLY A 479 4.19 -20.33 -18.02
N THR A 480 2.99 -20.60 -18.51
CA THR A 480 2.31 -19.76 -19.51
C THR A 480 1.87 -18.42 -18.91
N PHE A 481 1.20 -18.44 -17.75
CA PHE A 481 0.80 -17.24 -17.02
C PHE A 481 1.98 -16.31 -16.71
N LEU A 482 3.09 -16.87 -16.22
CA LEU A 482 4.29 -16.09 -15.88
C LEU A 482 4.90 -15.44 -17.12
N TYR A 483 4.81 -16.08 -18.30
CA TYR A 483 5.23 -15.47 -19.56
C TYR A 483 4.33 -14.30 -19.95
N ASP A 484 3.01 -14.44 -19.82
CA ASP A 484 2.08 -13.36 -20.13
C ASP A 484 2.28 -12.16 -19.20
N LEU A 485 2.53 -12.41 -17.91
CA LEU A 485 2.92 -11.37 -16.96
C LEU A 485 4.24 -10.68 -17.36
N TYR A 486 5.27 -11.46 -17.72
CA TYR A 486 6.53 -10.91 -18.23
C TYR A 486 6.30 -10.04 -19.48
N HIS A 487 5.46 -10.53 -20.41
CA HIS A 487 5.14 -9.80 -21.62
C HIS A 487 4.45 -8.47 -21.31
N ALA A 488 3.41 -8.48 -20.46
CA ALA A 488 2.68 -7.28 -20.06
C ALA A 488 3.58 -6.24 -19.37
N LEU A 489 4.56 -6.67 -18.58
CA LEU A 489 5.50 -5.76 -17.89
C LEU A 489 6.48 -5.07 -18.84
N PHE A 490 6.86 -5.69 -19.96
CA PHE A 490 7.99 -5.23 -20.78
C PHE A 490 7.67 -4.95 -22.25
N GLU A 491 6.45 -5.23 -22.72
CA GLU A 491 6.07 -5.04 -24.12
C GLU A 491 6.06 -3.57 -24.56
N GLU A 492 5.66 -2.65 -23.68
CA GLU A 492 5.63 -1.21 -23.97
C GLU A 492 7.02 -0.56 -23.93
N GLY A 493 8.06 -1.34 -23.56
CA GLY A 493 9.44 -0.95 -23.78
C GLY A 493 9.82 -0.86 -25.26
N ASP A 494 9.04 -1.49 -26.16
CA ASP A 494 9.19 -1.32 -27.61
C ASP A 494 8.43 -0.07 -28.10
N ALA A 495 9.17 0.90 -28.64
CA ALA A 495 8.61 2.19 -29.04
C ALA A 495 7.48 2.04 -30.08
N LEU A 496 7.59 1.11 -31.03
CA LEU A 496 6.56 0.90 -32.05
C LEU A 496 5.26 0.37 -31.42
N THR A 497 5.37 -0.58 -30.50
CA THR A 497 4.25 -1.15 -29.75
C THR A 497 3.57 -0.07 -28.91
N PHE A 498 4.36 0.76 -28.21
CA PHE A 498 3.87 1.92 -27.47
C PHE A 498 3.13 2.92 -28.37
N TYR A 499 3.71 3.33 -29.50
CA TYR A 499 3.06 4.24 -30.45
C TYR A 499 1.75 3.67 -30.98
N GLN A 500 1.68 2.36 -31.24
CA GLN A 500 0.46 1.69 -31.72
C GLN A 500 -0.67 1.69 -30.68
N ARG A 501 -0.34 1.50 -29.40
CA ARG A 501 -1.33 1.48 -28.30
C ARG A 501 -1.85 2.87 -27.95
N HIS A 502 -0.99 3.88 -27.99
CA HIS A 502 -1.34 5.24 -27.53
C HIS A 502 -1.63 6.23 -28.65
N ARG A 503 -1.95 5.77 -29.87
CA ARG A 503 -2.20 6.64 -31.04
C ARG A 503 -3.14 7.83 -30.79
N VAL A 504 -4.13 7.66 -29.91
CA VAL A 504 -5.16 8.67 -29.63
C VAL A 504 -4.67 9.75 -28.65
N ASN A 505 -3.84 9.40 -27.66
CA ASN A 505 -3.40 10.27 -26.56
C ASN A 505 -1.88 10.25 -26.38
N LEU A 506 -1.14 10.30 -27.49
CA LEU A 506 0.28 9.99 -27.51
C LEU A 506 1.14 10.90 -26.63
N LEU A 507 0.96 12.23 -26.68
CA LEU A 507 1.75 13.17 -25.89
C LEU A 507 1.55 12.98 -24.38
N ASP A 508 0.31 12.71 -23.98
CA ASP A 508 -0.07 12.45 -22.59
C ASP A 508 0.50 11.11 -22.12
N ALA A 509 0.45 10.06 -22.96
CA ALA A 509 1.10 8.78 -22.71
C ALA A 509 2.63 8.90 -22.61
N ILE A 510 3.28 9.67 -23.49
CA ILE A 510 4.73 9.92 -23.43
C ILE A 510 5.11 10.61 -22.12
N SER A 511 4.30 11.57 -21.66
CA SER A 511 4.54 12.23 -20.38
C SER A 511 4.46 11.28 -19.19
N ARG A 512 3.66 10.21 -19.29
CA ARG A 512 3.51 9.15 -18.27
C ARG A 512 4.57 8.05 -18.37
N ALA A 513 5.05 7.74 -19.57
CA ALA A 513 5.99 6.65 -19.83
C ALA A 513 7.46 6.97 -19.46
N SER A 514 7.71 8.08 -18.76
CA SER A 514 9.06 8.53 -18.43
C SER A 514 9.73 7.69 -17.33
N ILE A 515 8.95 7.00 -16.49
CA ILE A 515 9.46 6.19 -15.36
C ILE A 515 8.97 4.75 -15.50
N SER A 516 9.90 3.80 -15.56
CA SER A 516 9.60 2.35 -15.58
C SER A 516 10.02 1.73 -14.25
N HIS A 517 9.08 1.27 -13.43
CA HIS A 517 9.42 0.75 -12.10
C HIS A 517 10.02 -0.67 -12.12
N TYR A 518 10.00 -1.37 -13.26
CA TYR A 518 10.33 -2.79 -13.34
C TYR A 518 11.52 -3.05 -14.27
N SER A 519 12.51 -3.80 -13.77
CA SER A 519 13.60 -4.40 -14.56
C SER A 519 13.41 -5.91 -14.68
N ARG A 520 14.25 -6.56 -15.50
CA ARG A 520 14.28 -8.03 -15.54
C ARG A 520 14.66 -8.63 -14.19
N GLU A 521 15.48 -7.94 -13.40
CA GLU A 521 15.82 -8.37 -12.05
C GLU A 521 14.61 -8.30 -11.11
N SER A 522 13.77 -7.26 -11.22
CA SER A 522 12.49 -7.20 -10.50
C SER A 522 11.66 -8.46 -10.77
N PHE A 523 11.53 -8.85 -12.04
CA PHE A 523 10.78 -10.05 -12.43
C PHE A 523 11.44 -11.35 -11.94
N VAL A 524 12.76 -11.50 -12.04
CA VAL A 524 13.48 -12.66 -11.49
C VAL A 524 13.27 -12.79 -9.97
N LEU A 525 13.27 -11.68 -9.25
CA LEU A 525 13.03 -11.68 -7.80
C LEU A 525 11.56 -11.98 -7.47
N LEU A 526 10.61 -11.58 -8.31
CA LEU A 526 9.21 -12.02 -8.23
C LEU A 526 9.10 -13.54 -8.45
N LEU A 527 9.78 -14.10 -9.44
CA LEU A 527 9.81 -15.55 -9.68
C LEU A 527 10.37 -16.30 -8.46
N LYS A 528 11.49 -15.83 -7.91
CA LYS A 528 12.08 -16.37 -6.68
C LYS A 528 11.07 -16.34 -5.54
N PHE A 529 10.43 -15.20 -5.33
CA PHE A 529 9.42 -15.02 -4.30
C PHE A 529 8.26 -16.00 -4.47
N ILE A 530 7.71 -16.14 -5.68
CA ILE A 530 6.58 -17.06 -5.97
C ILE A 530 6.99 -18.50 -5.66
N ARG A 531 8.14 -18.96 -6.17
CA ARG A 531 8.66 -20.30 -5.91
C ARG A 531 8.78 -20.57 -4.42
N ASP A 532 9.42 -19.66 -3.69
CA ASP A 532 9.73 -19.83 -2.27
C ASP A 532 8.45 -19.73 -1.42
N ARG A 533 7.52 -18.83 -1.78
CA ARG A 533 6.25 -18.60 -1.07
C ARG A 533 5.27 -19.76 -1.24
N LEU A 534 5.18 -20.32 -2.44
CA LEU A 534 4.29 -21.45 -2.76
C LEU A 534 4.94 -22.82 -2.50
N GLN A 535 6.19 -22.84 -2.04
CA GLN A 535 6.95 -24.07 -1.73
C GLN A 535 6.99 -25.05 -2.90
N ILE A 536 7.10 -24.53 -4.14
CA ILE A 536 7.12 -25.36 -5.35
C ILE A 536 8.40 -26.22 -5.35
N SER A 537 8.25 -27.53 -5.56
CA SER A 537 9.40 -28.45 -5.64
C SER A 537 10.35 -28.06 -6.77
N GLN A 538 11.63 -28.44 -6.64
CA GLN A 538 12.63 -28.11 -7.64
C GLN A 538 12.27 -28.68 -9.03
N GLU A 539 11.75 -29.91 -9.07
CA GLU A 539 11.36 -30.58 -10.31
C GLU A 539 10.17 -29.87 -10.99
N GLN A 540 9.13 -29.52 -10.22
CA GLN A 540 7.98 -28.77 -10.75
C GLN A 540 8.40 -27.38 -11.22
N TRP A 541 9.27 -26.69 -10.48
CA TRP A 541 9.75 -25.37 -10.82
C TRP A 541 10.57 -25.35 -12.12
N ILE A 542 11.39 -26.38 -12.35
CA ILE A 542 12.09 -26.55 -13.62
C ILE A 542 11.08 -26.68 -14.76
N ALA A 543 10.03 -27.50 -14.61
CA ALA A 543 9.00 -27.64 -15.64
C ALA A 543 8.23 -26.34 -15.93
N VAL A 544 7.95 -25.53 -14.89
CA VAL A 544 7.35 -24.19 -15.04
C VAL A 544 8.23 -23.30 -15.91
N LEU A 545 9.53 -23.24 -15.61
CA LEU A 545 10.44 -22.36 -16.31
C LEU A 545 10.87 -22.87 -17.68
N ASP A 546 10.92 -24.19 -17.90
CA ASP A 546 11.08 -24.75 -19.24
C ASP A 546 9.93 -24.30 -20.14
N ARG A 547 8.68 -24.41 -19.67
CA ARG A 547 7.51 -23.91 -20.40
C ARG A 547 7.58 -22.41 -20.68
N PHE A 548 7.92 -21.61 -19.67
CA PHE A 548 8.12 -20.16 -19.84
C PHE A 548 9.16 -19.88 -20.93
N MET A 549 10.31 -20.56 -20.87
CA MET A 549 11.43 -20.34 -21.77
C MET A 549 11.11 -20.79 -23.20
N ASP A 550 10.36 -21.87 -23.39
CA ASP A 550 9.88 -22.31 -24.70
C ASP A 550 9.04 -21.22 -25.39
N ILE A 551 8.08 -20.64 -24.66
CA ILE A 551 7.24 -19.55 -25.18
C ILE A 551 8.09 -18.31 -25.46
N HIS A 552 8.97 -17.95 -24.52
CA HIS A 552 9.84 -16.78 -24.65
C HIS A 552 10.77 -16.89 -25.87
N GLN A 553 11.37 -18.05 -26.11
CA GLN A 553 12.23 -18.30 -27.27
C GLN A 553 11.44 -18.28 -28.59
N PHE A 554 10.22 -18.84 -28.61
CA PHE A 554 9.36 -18.82 -29.80
C PHE A 554 9.00 -17.39 -30.24
N HIS A 555 8.78 -16.48 -29.29
CA HIS A 555 8.45 -15.08 -29.56
C HIS A 555 9.65 -14.13 -29.64
N LEU A 556 10.88 -14.64 -29.44
CA LEU A 556 12.10 -13.85 -29.43
C LEU A 556 12.44 -13.39 -30.86
N SER A 557 11.94 -12.21 -31.23
CA SER A 557 12.29 -11.58 -32.50
C SER A 557 13.58 -10.75 -32.35
N PRO A 558 14.63 -11.01 -33.16
CA PRO A 558 15.86 -10.20 -33.15
C PRO A 558 15.64 -8.70 -33.45
N LEU A 559 14.49 -8.37 -34.05
CA LEU A 559 14.13 -6.99 -34.41
C LEU A 559 13.55 -6.19 -33.23
N LYS A 560 13.24 -6.83 -32.09
CA LYS A 560 12.68 -6.17 -30.91
C LYS A 560 13.77 -5.82 -29.91
N VAL A 561 13.67 -4.64 -29.28
CA VAL A 561 14.59 -4.18 -28.21
C VAL A 561 14.69 -5.21 -27.08
N ASN A 562 13.59 -5.91 -26.77
CA ASN A 562 13.55 -6.93 -25.74
C ASN A 562 14.51 -8.11 -25.99
N ALA A 563 14.85 -8.44 -27.25
CA ALA A 563 15.82 -9.48 -27.55
C ALA A 563 17.25 -9.11 -27.11
N LEU A 564 17.58 -7.82 -27.10
CA LEU A 564 18.89 -7.31 -26.63
C LEU A 564 19.12 -7.53 -25.13
N LYS A 565 18.04 -7.79 -24.36
CA LYS A 565 18.07 -8.00 -22.90
C LYS A 565 17.97 -9.47 -22.51
N TYR A 566 18.00 -10.39 -23.48
CA TYR A 566 17.87 -11.82 -23.21
C TYR A 566 19.00 -12.37 -22.34
N GLN A 567 20.24 -11.94 -22.60
CA GLN A 567 21.40 -12.37 -21.82
C GLN A 567 21.41 -11.82 -20.39
N ASP A 568 20.90 -10.59 -20.20
CA ASP A 568 20.67 -10.00 -18.87
C ASP A 568 19.68 -10.87 -18.08
N PHE A 569 18.53 -11.19 -18.68
CA PHE A 569 17.52 -12.04 -18.06
C PHE A 569 18.06 -13.43 -17.66
N CYS A 570 18.74 -14.12 -18.58
CA CYS A 570 19.30 -15.44 -18.31
C CYS A 570 20.39 -15.41 -17.24
N GLY A 571 21.25 -14.39 -17.25
CA GLY A 571 22.30 -14.20 -16.24
C GLY A 571 21.71 -13.95 -14.86
N LEU A 572 20.66 -13.14 -14.77
CA LEU A 572 19.95 -12.83 -13.52
C LEU A 572 19.23 -14.05 -12.94
N LEU A 573 18.60 -14.89 -13.77
CA LEU A 573 18.01 -16.17 -13.33
C LEU A 573 19.05 -17.07 -12.65
N HIS A 574 20.26 -17.16 -13.22
CA HIS A 574 21.35 -17.95 -12.66
C HIS A 574 21.91 -17.32 -11.39
N LEU A 575 22.15 -16.00 -11.40
CA LEU A 575 22.70 -15.24 -10.27
C LEU A 575 21.86 -15.39 -9.00
N HIS A 576 20.53 -15.33 -9.13
CA HIS A 576 19.60 -15.42 -8.00
C HIS A 576 19.20 -16.84 -7.64
N GLY A 577 19.75 -17.85 -8.32
CA GLY A 577 19.46 -19.26 -8.10
C GLY A 577 18.02 -19.64 -8.44
N VAL A 578 17.40 -18.95 -9.40
CA VAL A 578 16.01 -19.18 -9.83
C VAL A 578 15.93 -20.25 -10.89
N TYR A 579 16.81 -20.17 -11.89
CA TYR A 579 16.94 -21.15 -12.98
C TYR A 579 18.30 -21.05 -13.63
N THR A 580 18.83 -22.19 -14.09
CA THR A 580 20.16 -22.24 -14.71
C THR A 580 20.04 -22.87 -16.09
N MET A 581 20.30 -22.08 -17.14
CA MET A 581 20.40 -22.61 -18.51
C MET A 581 21.63 -23.53 -18.65
N ASP A 582 21.61 -24.46 -19.61
CA ASP A 582 22.73 -25.38 -19.88
C ASP A 582 24.08 -24.67 -20.06
N VAL A 583 24.07 -23.48 -20.65
CA VAL A 583 25.30 -22.73 -20.90
C VAL A 583 26.02 -22.28 -19.62
N TYR A 584 25.28 -22.10 -18.51
CA TYR A 584 25.84 -21.72 -17.20
C TYR A 584 26.24 -22.92 -16.34
N ARG A 585 25.89 -24.16 -16.74
CA ARG A 585 26.25 -25.40 -16.01
C ARG A 585 27.71 -25.85 -16.24
N ARG A 586 28.44 -25.17 -17.14
CA ARG A 586 29.82 -25.55 -17.49
C ARG A 586 30.80 -25.04 -16.44
N ASP A 587 31.43 -25.96 -15.71
CA ASP A 587 32.31 -25.64 -14.57
C ASP A 587 33.65 -24.97 -14.93
N ASN A 588 34.06 -25.03 -16.20
CA ASN A 588 35.30 -24.43 -16.67
C ASN A 588 35.18 -23.95 -18.13
N MET A 589 34.83 -22.68 -18.31
CA MET A 589 34.71 -22.08 -19.64
C MET A 589 36.10 -21.79 -20.25
N ALA A 590 36.15 -21.61 -21.57
CA ALA A 590 37.41 -21.38 -22.28
C ALA A 590 38.12 -20.10 -21.79
N ARG A 591 39.42 -20.21 -21.52
CA ARG A 591 40.28 -19.09 -21.09
C ARG A 591 40.77 -18.30 -22.30
N THR A 592 39.85 -17.66 -23.01
CA THR A 592 40.12 -16.82 -24.19
C THR A 592 39.75 -15.36 -23.92
N GLY A 593 40.16 -14.44 -24.80
CA GLY A 593 39.87 -13.01 -24.64
C GLY A 593 40.45 -12.43 -23.34
N PRO A 594 39.66 -11.67 -22.54
CA PRO A 594 40.14 -11.04 -21.30
C PRO A 594 40.48 -12.05 -20.19
N PHE A 595 40.13 -13.33 -20.35
CA PHE A 595 40.30 -14.38 -19.33
C PHE A 595 41.58 -15.20 -19.47
N THR A 596 42.43 -14.91 -20.46
CA THR A 596 43.60 -15.72 -20.80
C THR A 596 44.52 -16.01 -19.59
N ALA A 597 44.64 -15.05 -18.67
CA ALA A 597 45.47 -15.18 -17.47
C ALA A 597 44.75 -15.80 -16.26
N TRP A 598 43.43 -16.00 -16.31
CA TRP A 598 42.63 -16.41 -15.14
C TRP A 598 42.83 -17.88 -14.78
N SER A 599 42.77 -18.19 -13.49
CA SER A 599 42.84 -19.56 -12.98
C SER A 599 41.59 -20.37 -13.34
N ARG A 600 40.41 -19.76 -13.18
CA ARG A 600 39.09 -20.30 -13.50
C ARG A 600 38.20 -19.17 -14.03
N VAL A 601 37.41 -19.47 -15.07
CA VAL A 601 36.40 -18.54 -15.59
C VAL A 601 35.03 -18.94 -15.06
N PRO A 602 34.40 -18.15 -14.16
CA PRO A 602 33.04 -18.41 -13.70
C PRO A 602 32.02 -18.18 -14.84
N PRO A 603 30.78 -18.66 -14.70
CA PRO A 603 29.71 -18.40 -15.67
C PRO A 603 29.32 -16.92 -15.80
N LEU A 604 29.51 -16.14 -14.72
CA LEU A 604 29.21 -14.71 -14.65
C LEU A 604 30.45 -13.91 -14.26
N VAL A 605 30.59 -12.71 -14.81
CA VAL A 605 31.60 -11.73 -14.44
C VAL A 605 30.95 -10.40 -14.13
N ARG A 606 31.61 -9.62 -13.27
CA ARG A 606 31.25 -8.23 -13.00
C ARG A 606 32.15 -7.31 -13.80
N VAL A 607 31.52 -6.36 -14.47
CA VAL A 607 32.19 -5.32 -15.24
C VAL A 607 32.06 -4.00 -14.48
N PHE A 608 33.14 -3.24 -14.45
CA PHE A 608 33.18 -1.84 -14.01
C PHE A 608 33.55 -0.98 -15.21
N LEU A 609 32.80 0.10 -15.43
CA LEU A 609 33.06 1.14 -16.42
C LEU A 609 33.24 2.48 -15.70
N THR A 610 34.40 3.10 -15.89
CA THR A 610 34.68 4.46 -15.43
C THR A 610 34.14 5.46 -16.45
N VAL A 611 33.12 6.23 -16.07
CA VAL A 611 32.49 7.26 -16.91
C VAL A 611 33.01 8.64 -16.49
N PRO A 612 33.71 9.37 -17.38
CA PRO A 612 34.17 10.71 -17.09
C PRO A 612 33.02 11.66 -16.76
N ARG A 613 33.25 12.55 -15.80
CA ARG A 613 32.23 13.43 -15.22
C ARG A 613 31.56 14.31 -16.29
N GLU A 614 32.36 14.82 -17.21
CA GLU A 614 31.92 15.72 -18.26
C GLU A 614 30.93 15.07 -19.24
N LYS A 615 30.91 13.73 -19.34
CA LYS A 615 29.93 13.00 -20.16
C LYS A 615 28.53 13.05 -19.58
N LEU A 616 28.39 13.25 -18.26
CA LEU A 616 27.09 13.31 -17.60
C LEU A 616 26.36 14.65 -17.81
N HIS A 617 27.04 15.69 -18.29
CA HIS A 617 26.44 17.02 -18.50
C HIS A 617 25.23 17.00 -19.45
N VAL A 618 25.15 16.02 -20.35
CA VAL A 618 24.00 15.83 -21.26
C VAL A 618 22.68 15.55 -20.52
N LEU A 619 22.77 15.01 -19.29
CA LEU A 619 21.63 14.74 -18.42
C LEU A 619 21.24 15.96 -17.58
N ALA A 620 22.07 17.00 -17.53
CA ALA A 620 21.80 18.21 -16.76
C ALA A 620 20.88 19.17 -17.55
N GLY A 621 19.78 19.61 -16.94
CA GLY A 621 18.87 20.60 -17.53
C GLY A 621 17.91 20.06 -18.62
N SER A 622 17.88 18.75 -18.83
CA SER A 622 17.06 18.06 -19.84
C SER A 622 15.70 17.58 -19.25
N SER A 623 14.65 17.48 -20.08
CA SER A 623 13.28 17.02 -19.74
C SER A 623 12.79 15.89 -20.67
N PRO A 624 12.69 14.62 -20.23
CA PRO A 624 12.37 14.26 -18.85
C PRO A 624 13.59 14.33 -17.95
N ALA A 625 13.40 14.88 -16.75
CA ALA A 625 14.46 15.16 -15.79
C ALA A 625 15.06 13.88 -15.17
N THR A 626 14.42 12.72 -15.35
CA THR A 626 14.77 11.46 -14.68
C THR A 626 14.77 10.25 -15.63
N PRO A 627 15.60 10.21 -16.68
CA PRO A 627 15.70 9.05 -17.56
C PRO A 627 16.21 7.80 -16.85
N THR A 628 15.67 6.62 -17.21
CA THR A 628 16.24 5.32 -16.83
C THR A 628 17.58 5.10 -17.51
N LEU A 629 18.56 4.58 -16.76
CA LEU A 629 19.94 4.36 -17.21
C LEU A 629 20.20 2.86 -17.34
N GLU A 630 20.99 2.49 -18.35
CA GLU A 630 21.33 1.10 -18.66
C GLU A 630 22.80 0.98 -19.07
N ALA A 631 23.36 -0.21 -18.85
CA ALA A 631 24.68 -0.56 -19.36
C ALA A 631 24.56 -1.58 -20.49
N GLY A 632 25.65 -1.83 -21.21
CA GLY A 632 25.62 -2.72 -22.35
C GLY A 632 26.98 -3.12 -22.88
N MET A 633 26.95 -4.00 -23.86
CA MET A 633 28.09 -4.40 -24.67
C MET A 633 27.69 -4.33 -26.14
N ARG A 634 28.59 -3.80 -26.98
CA ARG A 634 28.37 -3.64 -28.42
C ARG A 634 29.61 -4.05 -29.22
N GLY A 635 29.42 -4.96 -30.16
CA GLY A 635 30.38 -5.32 -31.21
C GLY A 635 29.85 -4.95 -32.61
N PRO A 636 30.57 -5.29 -33.68
CA PRO A 636 30.15 -5.06 -35.06
C PRO A 636 28.80 -5.70 -35.45
N ARG A 637 28.49 -6.89 -34.93
CA ARG A 637 27.30 -7.71 -35.25
C ARG A 637 26.47 -8.07 -34.02
N MET A 638 26.92 -7.76 -32.81
CA MET A 638 26.19 -8.06 -31.57
C MET A 638 25.98 -6.86 -30.66
N GLN A 639 24.84 -6.86 -29.95
CA GLN A 639 24.54 -5.89 -28.91
C GLN A 639 23.77 -6.58 -27.77
N ASN A 640 24.16 -6.32 -26.53
CA ASN A 640 23.46 -6.77 -25.34
C ASN A 640 23.29 -5.61 -24.36
N ILE A 641 22.15 -5.56 -23.68
CA ILE A 641 21.78 -4.50 -22.74
C ILE A 641 21.53 -5.13 -21.37
N PHE A 642 22.09 -4.52 -20.33
CA PHE A 642 22.00 -4.93 -18.94
C PHE A 642 21.34 -3.82 -18.11
N SER A 643 20.24 -4.18 -17.45
CA SER A 643 19.39 -3.23 -16.72
C SER A 643 19.63 -3.21 -15.22
N SER A 644 20.23 -4.27 -14.65
CA SER A 644 20.68 -4.30 -13.26
C SER A 644 22.07 -3.68 -13.16
N ILE A 645 22.09 -2.37 -12.91
CA ILE A 645 23.33 -1.59 -12.78
C ILE A 645 23.41 -0.93 -11.40
N HIS A 646 24.63 -0.80 -10.89
CA HIS A 646 24.97 -0.13 -9.66
C HIS A 646 25.94 1.00 -9.98
N THR A 647 25.75 2.15 -9.33
CA THR A 647 26.62 3.30 -9.57
C THR A 647 27.04 3.97 -8.28
N ALA A 648 28.27 4.49 -8.28
CA ALA A 648 28.80 5.36 -7.24
C ALA A 648 29.87 6.29 -7.83
N PHE A 649 29.98 7.50 -7.31
CA PHE A 649 31.07 8.42 -7.67
C PHE A 649 32.33 8.04 -6.91
N GLY A 650 33.47 7.97 -7.60
CA GLY A 650 34.71 7.53 -6.97
C GLY A 650 35.73 6.98 -7.96
N THR A 651 36.73 6.29 -7.42
CA THR A 651 37.82 5.68 -8.19
C THR A 651 37.82 4.17 -7.99
N ILE A 652 37.92 3.41 -9.09
CA ILE A 652 38.05 1.95 -9.06
C ILE A 652 39.50 1.56 -9.37
N SER A 653 40.07 0.67 -8.56
CA SER A 653 41.43 0.16 -8.73
C SER A 653 41.43 -1.36 -8.82
N ALA A 654 42.19 -1.90 -9.77
CA ALA A 654 42.44 -3.33 -9.87
C ALA A 654 43.40 -3.78 -8.75
N ILE A 655 42.97 -4.74 -7.94
CA ILE A 655 43.78 -5.38 -6.89
C ILE A 655 43.83 -6.89 -7.13
N GLY A 656 44.71 -7.60 -6.42
CA GLY A 656 44.89 -9.04 -6.58
C GLY A 656 45.90 -9.41 -7.68
N THR A 657 45.72 -10.57 -8.33
CA THR A 657 46.68 -11.10 -9.33
C THR A 657 46.00 -11.27 -10.68
N PRO A 658 46.73 -11.33 -11.82
CA PRO A 658 46.13 -11.63 -13.12
C PRO A 658 45.36 -12.96 -13.17
N ALA A 659 45.75 -13.92 -12.33
CA ALA A 659 45.06 -15.21 -12.19
C ALA A 659 43.76 -15.13 -11.39
N ASN A 660 43.67 -14.18 -10.45
CA ASN A 660 42.54 -13.96 -9.56
C ASN A 660 42.35 -12.45 -9.35
N PRO A 661 41.78 -11.74 -10.33
CA PRO A 661 41.64 -10.29 -10.24
C PRO A 661 40.52 -9.92 -9.26
N LYS A 662 40.71 -8.80 -8.58
CA LYS A 662 39.78 -8.20 -7.61
C LYS A 662 39.69 -6.69 -7.89
N ALA A 663 38.70 -6.04 -7.30
CA ALA A 663 38.53 -4.60 -7.41
C ALA A 663 38.42 -3.96 -6.02
N TYR A 664 38.98 -2.77 -5.88
CA TYR A 664 38.82 -1.91 -4.72
C TYR A 664 38.21 -0.59 -5.18
N PHE A 665 37.14 -0.16 -4.53
CA PHE A 665 36.45 1.09 -4.83
C PHE A 665 36.69 2.08 -3.70
N GLU A 666 37.10 3.29 -4.07
CA GLU A 666 37.23 4.44 -3.19
C GLU A 666 36.12 5.45 -3.53
N GLU A 667 35.13 5.57 -2.64
CA GLU A 667 33.98 6.47 -2.82
C GLU A 667 34.38 7.94 -2.69
N GLU A 668 33.77 8.79 -3.49
CA GLU A 668 33.85 10.26 -3.39
C GLU A 668 32.80 10.76 -2.38
N PRO A 669 33.19 11.25 -1.19
CA PRO A 669 32.24 11.68 -0.17
C PRO A 669 31.33 12.83 -0.62
N GLU A 670 31.79 13.68 -1.54
CA GLU A 670 31.00 14.80 -2.07
C GLU A 670 29.99 14.36 -3.15
N GLY A 671 30.04 13.12 -3.63
CA GLY A 671 29.09 12.52 -4.57
C GLY A 671 28.77 13.40 -5.79
N PHE A 672 27.54 13.90 -5.86
CA PHE A 672 27.07 14.79 -6.94
C PHE A 672 27.70 16.19 -6.92
N GLN A 673 28.35 16.63 -5.85
CA GLN A 673 29.08 17.90 -5.80
C GLN A 673 30.59 17.72 -6.04
N GLY A 674 31.10 16.50 -5.94
CA GLY A 674 32.51 16.17 -6.13
C GLY A 674 32.97 16.21 -7.60
N ASN A 675 34.26 15.96 -7.81
CA ASN A 675 34.92 16.03 -9.12
C ASN A 675 35.34 14.67 -9.72
N LYS A 676 35.18 13.57 -8.96
CA LYS A 676 35.54 12.22 -9.40
C LYS A 676 34.58 11.66 -10.46
N PRO A 677 35.06 10.71 -11.29
CA PRO A 677 34.22 10.06 -12.28
C PRO A 677 33.12 9.20 -11.64
N LEU A 678 32.15 8.79 -12.46
CA LEU A 678 31.13 7.84 -12.07
C LEU A 678 31.61 6.43 -12.42
N VAL A 679 31.58 5.50 -11.46
CA VAL A 679 31.83 4.08 -11.74
C VAL A 679 30.49 3.37 -11.89
N VAL A 680 30.29 2.71 -13.03
CA VAL A 680 29.11 1.90 -13.34
C VAL A 680 29.49 0.44 -13.24
N SER A 681 28.74 -0.34 -12.46
CA SER A 681 28.95 -1.78 -12.29
C SER A 681 27.71 -2.58 -12.72
N PHE A 682 27.92 -3.68 -13.43
CA PHE A 682 26.86 -4.62 -13.81
C PHE A 682 27.44 -6.03 -14.00
N ILE A 683 26.56 -7.03 -13.96
CA ILE A 683 26.93 -8.44 -14.14
C ILE A 683 26.60 -8.86 -15.57
N MET A 684 27.47 -9.66 -16.18
CA MET A 684 27.23 -10.23 -17.50
C MET A 684 27.73 -11.68 -17.63
N PRO A 685 27.18 -12.47 -18.56
CA PRO A 685 27.68 -13.81 -18.86
C PRO A 685 29.10 -13.80 -19.43
N SER A 686 30.00 -14.60 -18.85
CA SER A 686 31.40 -14.69 -19.29
C SER A 686 31.54 -15.16 -20.73
N MET A 687 30.60 -15.99 -21.21
CA MET A 687 30.56 -16.45 -22.60
C MET A 687 30.54 -15.30 -23.61
N LEU A 688 30.01 -14.13 -23.26
CA LEU A 688 29.94 -12.99 -24.19
C LEU A 688 31.30 -12.35 -24.46
N LEU A 689 32.30 -12.61 -23.61
CA LEU A 689 33.64 -12.05 -23.72
C LEU A 689 34.67 -13.06 -24.25
N MET A 690 34.24 -14.27 -24.57
CA MET A 690 35.11 -15.33 -25.10
C MET A 690 35.32 -15.19 -26.62
N ASP A 691 36.46 -15.68 -27.08
CA ASP A 691 36.70 -15.87 -28.51
C ASP A 691 35.97 -17.14 -28.99
N HIS A 692 34.97 -16.96 -29.86
CA HIS A 692 34.19 -18.03 -30.48
C HIS A 692 34.63 -18.33 -31.92
N GLY A 693 35.80 -17.82 -32.34
CA GLY A 693 36.35 -18.00 -33.68
C GLY A 693 35.88 -16.96 -34.70
N PRO A 694 36.32 -17.08 -35.97
CA PRO A 694 36.25 -16.01 -36.97
C PRO A 694 34.83 -15.67 -37.45
N ALA A 695 33.85 -16.55 -37.21
CA ALA A 695 32.45 -16.30 -37.55
C ALA A 695 31.77 -15.32 -36.57
N HIS A 696 32.36 -15.07 -35.40
CA HIS A 696 31.81 -14.22 -34.34
C HIS A 696 32.63 -12.94 -34.16
N ASP A 697 32.04 -11.94 -33.51
CA ASP A 697 32.74 -10.71 -33.17
C ASP A 697 33.86 -11.00 -32.16
N LEU A 698 35.05 -10.47 -32.42
CA LEU A 698 36.20 -10.72 -31.55
C LEU A 698 36.11 -9.83 -30.30
N PRO A 699 36.51 -10.32 -29.12
CA PRO A 699 36.48 -9.53 -27.89
C PRO A 699 37.20 -8.17 -28.00
N ARG A 700 38.23 -8.08 -28.85
CA ARG A 700 39.01 -6.85 -29.08
C ARG A 700 38.21 -5.72 -29.75
N ASP A 701 37.13 -6.07 -30.45
CA ASP A 701 36.27 -5.13 -31.16
C ASP A 701 35.03 -4.74 -30.31
N MET A 702 34.95 -5.23 -29.07
CA MET A 702 33.84 -4.95 -28.15
C MET A 702 34.00 -3.62 -27.43
N LEU A 703 32.89 -2.90 -27.33
CA LEU A 703 32.73 -1.71 -26.51
C LEU A 703 31.80 -2.01 -25.33
N ILE A 704 32.19 -1.55 -24.15
CA ILE A 704 31.31 -1.47 -22.97
C ILE A 704 30.66 -0.10 -22.99
N THR A 705 29.34 -0.07 -22.86
CA THR A 705 28.52 1.13 -23.09
C THR A 705 27.70 1.47 -21.85
N PHE A 706 27.50 2.76 -21.60
CA PHE A 706 26.55 3.30 -20.63
C PHE A 706 25.67 4.34 -21.31
N GLY A 707 24.36 4.27 -21.10
CA GLY A 707 23.40 5.08 -21.82
C GLY A 707 22.02 5.14 -21.19
N ILE A 708 21.08 5.73 -21.93
CA ILE A 708 19.69 5.88 -21.53
C ILE A 708 18.86 4.75 -22.15
N GLN A 709 17.91 4.21 -21.38
CA GLN A 709 16.95 3.24 -21.89
C GLN A 709 16.19 3.79 -23.10
N SER A 710 16.18 3.05 -24.21
CA SER A 710 15.42 3.41 -25.40
C SER A 710 13.93 3.15 -25.20
N ASN A 711 13.19 4.20 -24.84
CA ASN A 711 11.73 4.24 -24.78
C ASN A 711 11.20 5.49 -25.50
N ALA A 712 9.90 5.56 -25.76
CA ALA A 712 9.31 6.66 -26.55
C ALA A 712 9.59 8.05 -25.97
N ALA A 713 9.60 8.20 -24.63
CA ALA A 713 9.87 9.46 -23.96
C ALA A 713 11.34 9.89 -24.08
N ASN A 714 12.26 8.95 -23.87
CA ASN A 714 13.69 9.19 -23.92
C ASN A 714 14.18 9.44 -25.34
N VAL A 715 13.68 8.67 -26.33
CA VAL A 715 14.01 8.88 -27.76
C VAL A 715 13.58 10.29 -28.18
N MET A 716 12.35 10.69 -27.86
CA MET A 716 11.84 12.03 -28.20
C MET A 716 12.72 13.16 -27.66
N HIS A 717 13.36 12.98 -26.50
CA HIS A 717 14.13 14.04 -25.86
C HIS A 717 15.64 13.99 -26.14
N TYR A 718 16.23 12.80 -26.09
CA TYR A 718 17.69 12.63 -26.05
C TYR A 718 18.28 12.20 -27.40
N GLU A 719 17.48 11.74 -28.38
CA GLU A 719 18.00 11.27 -29.67
C GLU A 719 18.78 12.36 -30.41
N LYS A 720 18.32 13.62 -30.34
CA LYS A 720 19.03 14.74 -31.00
C LYS A 720 20.41 14.98 -30.44
N THR A 721 20.64 14.67 -29.16
CA THR A 721 21.88 14.97 -28.44
C THR A 721 22.82 13.77 -28.35
N LEU A 722 22.26 12.58 -28.15
CA LEU A 722 23.00 11.32 -27.96
C LEU A 722 22.96 10.40 -29.20
N GLY A 723 22.24 10.80 -30.25
CA GLY A 723 21.99 9.98 -31.43
C GLY A 723 21.00 8.84 -31.17
N PHE A 724 20.75 8.04 -32.21
CA PHE A 724 19.80 6.90 -32.16
C PHE A 724 20.17 5.81 -31.14
N ARG A 725 21.41 5.79 -30.64
CA ARG A 725 21.90 4.82 -29.65
C ARG A 725 21.69 5.26 -28.21
N LEU A 726 21.39 6.55 -27.96
CA LEU A 726 21.21 7.13 -26.62
C LEU A 726 22.38 6.83 -25.66
N GLU A 727 23.61 6.78 -26.19
CA GLU A 727 24.83 6.35 -25.50
C GLU A 727 25.52 7.56 -24.85
N ILE A 728 25.73 7.54 -23.53
CA ILE A 728 26.40 8.61 -22.78
C ILE A 728 27.92 8.46 -22.88
N HIS A 729 28.41 7.23 -22.71
CA HIS A 729 29.82 6.91 -22.75
C HIS A 729 30.06 5.45 -23.19
N SER A 730 31.21 5.22 -23.81
CA SER A 730 31.76 3.88 -24.00
C SER A 730 33.27 3.85 -24.03
N ALA A 731 33.78 2.67 -23.69
CA ALA A 731 35.20 2.33 -23.74
C ALA A 731 35.40 0.95 -24.35
N ARG A 732 36.60 0.69 -24.89
CA ARG A 732 36.98 -0.63 -25.41
C ARG A 732 37.12 -1.62 -24.27
N LEU A 733 36.71 -2.87 -24.47
CA LEU A 733 36.79 -3.92 -23.44
C LEU A 733 38.21 -4.08 -22.83
N PHE A 734 39.25 -3.88 -23.64
CA PHE A 734 40.65 -4.00 -23.22
C PHE A 734 41.29 -2.68 -22.76
N ASP A 735 40.52 -1.58 -22.68
CA ASP A 735 40.98 -0.35 -22.06
C ASP A 735 40.97 -0.51 -20.54
N LYS A 736 42.14 -0.81 -19.97
CA LYS A 736 42.30 -1.07 -18.53
C LYS A 736 42.13 0.17 -17.66
N GLU A 737 42.18 1.37 -18.23
CA GLU A 737 41.94 2.62 -17.48
C GLU A 737 40.43 2.83 -17.28
N SER A 738 39.63 2.46 -18.29
CA SER A 738 38.18 2.68 -18.28
C SER A 738 37.36 1.45 -17.92
N VAL A 739 37.88 0.24 -18.14
CA VAL A 739 37.14 -1.02 -17.97
C VAL A 739 37.91 -2.02 -17.11
N LEU A 740 37.24 -2.55 -16.08
CA LEU A 740 37.75 -3.63 -15.24
C LEU A 740 36.74 -4.78 -15.20
N VAL A 741 37.23 -6.02 -15.38
CA VAL A 741 36.41 -7.24 -15.33
C VAL A 741 36.93 -8.14 -14.21
N ILE A 742 36.04 -8.60 -13.34
CA ILE A 742 36.37 -9.50 -12.22
C ILE A 742 35.42 -10.71 -12.17
N PRO A 743 35.84 -11.85 -11.59
CA PRO A 743 34.98 -12.98 -11.32
C PRO A 743 33.78 -12.59 -10.45
N GLU A 744 32.57 -13.00 -10.85
CA GLU A 744 31.37 -12.93 -10.00
C GLU A 744 31.00 -14.35 -9.57
N GLN A 745 30.75 -14.56 -8.29
CA GLN A 745 30.22 -15.84 -7.80
C GLN A 745 28.70 -15.73 -7.66
N PRO A 746 27.95 -16.79 -8.01
CA PRO A 746 26.52 -16.80 -7.74
C PRO A 746 26.29 -16.67 -6.23
N LEU A 747 25.19 -16.02 -5.86
CA LEU A 747 24.78 -15.95 -4.45
C LEU A 747 24.52 -17.38 -3.96
N PRO A 748 24.96 -17.76 -2.75
CA PRO A 748 24.66 -19.08 -2.22
C PRO A 748 23.15 -19.28 -2.22
N SER A 749 22.69 -20.30 -2.94
CA SER A 749 21.30 -20.73 -2.89
C SER A 749 21.02 -21.23 -1.48
N GLY A 750 20.42 -20.38 -0.65
CA GLY A 750 19.82 -20.81 0.60
C GLY A 750 18.84 -21.92 0.28
N LEU A 751 19.15 -23.14 0.71
CA LEU A 751 18.22 -24.27 0.66
C LEU A 751 17.02 -23.87 1.51
N SER A 752 15.90 -23.55 0.85
CA SER A 752 14.61 -23.54 1.51
C SER A 752 14.39 -24.94 2.08
N VAL A 753 14.31 -25.02 3.40
CA VAL A 753 13.92 -26.25 4.08
C VAL A 753 12.44 -26.46 3.73
N SER A 754 12.19 -27.36 2.79
CA SER A 754 10.84 -27.87 2.51
C SER A 754 10.35 -28.59 3.75
N MET A 755 9.56 -27.91 4.57
CA MET A 755 8.70 -28.57 5.51
C MET A 755 7.52 -29.09 4.71
N LYS A 756 7.56 -30.37 4.31
CA LYS A 756 6.38 -31.06 3.79
C LYS A 756 5.27 -30.87 4.81
N VAL A 757 4.23 -30.13 4.42
CA VAL A 757 3.01 -30.05 5.20
C VAL A 757 2.44 -31.48 5.24
N PRO A 758 2.24 -32.06 6.43
CA PRO A 758 1.58 -33.36 6.54
C PRO A 758 0.20 -33.24 5.88
N SER A 759 -0.18 -34.23 5.07
CA SER A 759 -1.56 -34.34 4.59
C SER A 759 -2.51 -34.20 5.78
N ALA A 760 -3.37 -33.19 5.77
CA ALA A 760 -4.29 -32.96 6.87
C ALA A 760 -5.23 -34.17 6.99
N SER A 761 -5.08 -34.97 8.04
CA SER A 761 -5.99 -36.08 8.34
C SER A 761 -7.20 -35.54 9.06
N GLY A 762 -8.37 -35.65 8.45
CA GLY A 762 -9.63 -35.31 9.10
C GLY A 762 -10.44 -36.54 9.51
N PRO A 763 -11.61 -36.33 10.15
CA PRO A 763 -12.45 -37.43 10.65
C PRO A 763 -13.06 -38.35 9.58
N ILE A 764 -12.99 -37.98 8.29
CA ILE A 764 -13.39 -38.85 7.16
C ILE A 764 -12.15 -39.55 6.58
N GLY A 765 -11.04 -38.82 6.45
CA GLY A 765 -9.72 -39.37 6.14
C GLY A 765 -8.73 -38.31 5.66
N SER A 766 -7.62 -38.77 5.07
CA SER A 766 -6.57 -37.90 4.55
C SER A 766 -7.03 -36.97 3.40
N GLN A 767 -6.68 -35.68 3.51
CA GLN A 767 -6.85 -34.69 2.46
C GLN A 767 -5.57 -34.58 1.62
N GLY A 768 -5.72 -34.69 0.30
CA GLY A 768 -4.68 -34.36 -0.67
C GLY A 768 -4.46 -32.84 -0.82
N PRO A 769 -3.41 -32.44 -1.56
CA PRO A 769 -3.17 -31.03 -1.83
C PRO A 769 -4.35 -30.38 -2.58
N ILE A 770 -4.47 -29.07 -2.42
CA ILE A 770 -5.48 -28.27 -3.13
C ILE A 770 -4.89 -27.87 -4.47
N GLY A 771 -5.43 -28.38 -5.57
CA GLY A 771 -5.08 -27.98 -6.93
C GLY A 771 -5.82 -26.72 -7.36
N ALA A 772 -5.12 -25.81 -8.04
CA ALA A 772 -5.66 -24.61 -8.65
C ALA A 772 -5.85 -24.82 -10.18
N ASN A 773 -7.10 -24.68 -10.65
CA ASN A 773 -7.47 -24.92 -12.05
C ASN A 773 -7.61 -23.58 -12.80
N PHE A 774 -6.74 -23.36 -13.80
CA PHE A 774 -6.77 -22.19 -14.68
C PHE A 774 -7.83 -22.32 -15.79
N SER A 775 -8.20 -21.18 -16.38
CA SER A 775 -8.92 -21.08 -17.66
C SER A 775 -8.12 -21.74 -18.80
N GLU A 776 -8.78 -21.98 -19.93
CA GLU A 776 -8.13 -22.49 -21.15
C GLU A 776 -7.01 -21.54 -21.63
N GLU A 777 -7.22 -20.24 -21.49
CA GLU A 777 -6.25 -19.19 -21.81
C GLU A 777 -5.13 -19.03 -20.77
N CYS A 778 -5.19 -19.75 -19.64
CA CYS A 778 -4.21 -19.68 -18.55
C CYS A 778 -4.07 -18.30 -17.88
N ASP A 779 -5.04 -17.41 -18.07
CA ASP A 779 -5.02 -16.03 -17.58
C ASP A 779 -5.86 -15.81 -16.31
N LEU A 780 -6.80 -16.72 -16.04
CA LEU A 780 -7.74 -16.66 -14.92
C LEU A 780 -7.72 -17.96 -14.13
N LEU A 781 -8.04 -17.85 -12.84
CA LEU A 781 -8.26 -19.01 -11.98
C LEU A 781 -9.76 -19.27 -11.85
N GLU A 782 -10.22 -20.47 -12.22
CA GLU A 782 -11.65 -20.80 -12.28
C GLU A 782 -12.14 -21.52 -11.03
N SER A 783 -11.35 -22.47 -10.52
CA SER A 783 -11.77 -23.33 -9.42
C SER A 783 -10.59 -23.93 -8.65
N PHE A 784 -10.86 -24.36 -7.43
CA PHE A 784 -9.98 -25.28 -6.71
C PHE A 784 -10.52 -26.70 -6.76
N SER A 785 -9.62 -27.67 -6.64
CA SER A 785 -9.96 -29.08 -6.46
C SER A 785 -9.12 -29.74 -5.38
N THR A 786 -9.69 -30.69 -4.64
CA THR A 786 -8.94 -31.52 -3.70
C THR A 786 -9.56 -32.91 -3.60
N LYS A 787 -8.74 -33.91 -3.28
CA LYS A 787 -9.16 -35.30 -3.11
C LYS A 787 -9.07 -35.70 -1.65
N ILE A 788 -10.11 -36.33 -1.14
CA ILE A 788 -10.15 -36.89 0.21
C ILE A 788 -10.23 -38.41 0.08
N ASN A 789 -9.24 -39.11 0.64
CA ASN A 789 -9.30 -40.55 0.77
C ASN A 789 -10.19 -40.90 1.96
N VAL A 790 -11.19 -41.74 1.75
CA VAL A 790 -12.15 -42.13 2.78
C VAL A 790 -11.55 -43.29 3.59
N GLU A 791 -11.15 -43.00 4.82
CA GLU A 791 -10.34 -43.89 5.65
C GLU A 791 -11.05 -44.33 6.94
N ASP A 792 -11.92 -43.49 7.51
CA ASP A 792 -12.74 -43.85 8.69
C ASP A 792 -13.72 -44.98 8.33
N GLU A 793 -13.83 -45.98 9.19
CA GLU A 793 -14.61 -47.20 8.92
C GLU A 793 -16.13 -46.93 8.80
N LEU A 794 -16.65 -45.97 9.57
CA LEU A 794 -18.07 -45.57 9.45
C LEU A 794 -18.29 -44.80 8.15
N ALA A 795 -17.39 -43.86 7.83
CA ALA A 795 -17.44 -43.12 6.58
C ALA A 795 -17.28 -44.04 5.36
N LYS A 796 -16.39 -45.04 5.39
CA LYS A 796 -16.20 -46.06 4.36
C LYS A 796 -17.48 -46.87 4.14
N SER A 797 -18.06 -47.38 5.22
CA SER A 797 -19.28 -48.19 5.16
C SER A 797 -20.43 -47.41 4.54
N ALA A 798 -20.65 -46.17 5.00
CA ALA A 798 -21.63 -45.23 4.43
C ALA A 798 -21.34 -44.91 2.96
N PHE A 799 -20.07 -44.68 2.62
CA PHE A 799 -19.67 -44.35 1.26
C PHE A 799 -19.88 -45.52 0.29
N GLN A 800 -19.60 -46.75 0.71
CA GLN A 800 -19.83 -47.95 -0.10
C GLN A 800 -21.32 -48.29 -0.20
N SER A 801 -22.11 -48.03 0.84
CA SER A 801 -23.57 -48.22 0.83
C SER A 801 -24.33 -47.15 0.04
N SER A 802 -23.62 -46.32 -0.74
CA SER A 802 -24.18 -45.24 -1.56
C SER A 802 -24.92 -44.14 -0.78
N GLU A 803 -24.53 -43.89 0.48
CA GLU A 803 -25.02 -42.72 1.22
C GLU A 803 -24.65 -41.42 0.50
N ASN A 804 -25.50 -40.41 0.63
CA ASN A 804 -25.28 -39.09 0.05
C ASN A 804 -24.19 -38.34 0.83
N VAL A 805 -23.19 -37.87 0.12
CA VAL A 805 -22.15 -36.99 0.65
C VAL A 805 -22.72 -35.59 0.71
N ASN A 806 -22.84 -35.02 1.90
CA ASN A 806 -23.35 -33.66 2.07
C ASN A 806 -22.19 -32.66 2.16
N VAL A 807 -22.31 -31.56 1.43
CA VAL A 807 -21.31 -30.49 1.39
C VAL A 807 -21.99 -29.20 1.79
N ARG A 808 -21.41 -28.49 2.76
CA ARG A 808 -21.89 -27.17 3.17
C ARG A 808 -20.72 -26.21 3.31
N GLN A 809 -20.89 -24.99 2.81
CA GLN A 809 -19.94 -23.92 3.06
C GLN A 809 -20.23 -23.29 4.42
N ILE A 810 -19.21 -23.18 5.26
CA ILE A 810 -19.33 -22.60 6.61
C ILE A 810 -18.60 -21.26 6.77
N SER A 811 -17.66 -20.94 5.87
CA SER A 811 -17.04 -19.62 5.78
C SER A 811 -16.54 -19.34 4.36
N PHE A 812 -15.95 -18.16 4.10
CA PHE A 812 -15.47 -17.76 2.78
C PHE A 812 -14.59 -18.81 2.09
N GLY A 813 -13.66 -19.40 2.83
CA GLY A 813 -12.73 -20.40 2.31
C GLY A 813 -12.95 -21.80 2.88
N VAL A 814 -13.98 -22.05 3.71
CA VAL A 814 -14.13 -23.34 4.40
C VAL A 814 -15.39 -24.08 3.97
N ILE A 815 -15.19 -25.31 3.51
CA ILE A 815 -16.26 -26.25 3.16
C ILE A 815 -16.20 -27.44 4.11
N GLN A 816 -17.34 -27.76 4.72
CA GLN A 816 -17.50 -28.94 5.54
C GLN A 816 -18.13 -30.08 4.74
N LEU A 817 -17.44 -31.22 4.73
CA LEU A 817 -17.90 -32.49 4.20
C LEU A 817 -18.55 -33.32 5.32
N VAL A 818 -19.72 -33.91 5.05
CA VAL A 818 -20.42 -34.79 6.00
C VAL A 818 -20.76 -36.13 5.35
N LEU A 819 -20.33 -37.21 5.98
CA LEU A 819 -20.51 -38.60 5.50
C LEU A 819 -20.51 -39.58 6.69
N GLY A 820 -21.52 -40.45 6.80
CA GLY A 820 -21.55 -41.47 7.85
C GLY A 820 -21.53 -40.90 9.28
N GLY A 821 -22.14 -39.71 9.47
CA GLY A 821 -22.12 -38.97 10.73
C GLY A 821 -20.78 -38.28 11.07
N ARG A 822 -19.74 -38.42 10.23
CA ARG A 822 -18.46 -37.71 10.38
C ARG A 822 -18.49 -36.37 9.67
N LYS A 823 -17.74 -35.39 10.19
CA LYS A 823 -17.60 -34.05 9.64
C LYS A 823 -16.12 -33.75 9.43
N GLN A 824 -15.74 -33.24 8.26
CA GLN A 824 -14.38 -32.82 7.94
C GLN A 824 -14.39 -31.47 7.24
N ASP A 825 -13.62 -30.52 7.78
CA ASP A 825 -13.50 -29.18 7.21
C ASP A 825 -12.32 -29.13 6.23
N ILE A 826 -12.55 -28.48 5.09
CA ILE A 826 -11.60 -28.28 4.01
C ILE A 826 -11.38 -26.77 3.88
N ILE A 827 -10.14 -26.33 4.07
CA ILE A 827 -9.77 -24.91 4.05
C ILE A 827 -9.09 -24.57 2.73
N PHE A 828 -9.74 -23.76 1.90
CA PHE A 828 -9.23 -23.27 0.63
C PHE A 828 -8.44 -21.97 0.80
N PRO A 829 -7.36 -21.78 0.00
CA PRO A 829 -6.48 -20.62 0.09
C PRO A 829 -7.08 -19.31 -0.42
N PHE A 830 -8.29 -19.34 -0.98
CA PHE A 830 -9.01 -18.17 -1.48
C PHE A 830 -10.52 -18.44 -1.37
N PRO A 831 -11.38 -17.40 -1.25
CA PRO A 831 -12.82 -17.57 -1.18
C PRO A 831 -13.43 -18.41 -2.33
N VAL A 832 -14.30 -19.34 -1.98
CA VAL A 832 -14.96 -20.26 -2.92
C VAL A 832 -16.47 -20.08 -2.94
N ALA A 833 -17.11 -20.43 -4.05
CA ALA A 833 -18.56 -20.52 -4.20
C ALA A 833 -19.01 -21.96 -3.93
N GLY A 834 -19.04 -22.35 -2.65
CA GLY A 834 -19.34 -23.71 -2.23
C GLY A 834 -20.74 -24.21 -2.63
N ALA A 835 -21.71 -23.31 -2.85
CA ALA A 835 -23.02 -23.69 -3.40
C ALA A 835 -22.95 -24.26 -4.83
N GLN A 836 -21.90 -23.94 -5.59
CA GLN A 836 -21.66 -24.41 -6.96
C GLN A 836 -20.64 -25.56 -7.01
N HIS A 837 -20.42 -26.24 -5.89
CA HIS A 837 -19.49 -27.37 -5.81
C HIS A 837 -19.90 -28.50 -6.76
N ARG A 838 -18.89 -29.24 -7.24
CA ARG A 838 -19.06 -30.49 -7.99
C ARG A 838 -18.32 -31.60 -7.26
N LEU A 839 -18.96 -32.77 -7.19
CA LEU A 839 -18.39 -33.97 -6.57
C LEU A 839 -18.06 -35.01 -7.64
N ARG A 840 -16.87 -35.61 -7.54
CA ARG A 840 -16.58 -36.90 -8.19
C ARG A 840 -16.38 -37.95 -7.11
N LEU A 841 -17.23 -38.98 -7.13
CA LEU A 841 -17.29 -40.00 -6.08
C LEU A 841 -16.78 -41.32 -6.61
N ALA A 842 -15.65 -41.80 -6.08
CA ALA A 842 -15.09 -43.09 -6.44
C ALA A 842 -15.29 -44.10 -5.30
N ARG A 843 -16.51 -44.63 -5.20
CA ARG A 843 -16.93 -45.51 -4.09
C ARG A 843 -16.17 -46.84 -4.01
N LYS A 844 -15.59 -47.32 -5.13
CA LYS A 844 -14.76 -48.54 -5.16
C LYS A 844 -13.33 -48.31 -4.70
N SER A 845 -12.73 -47.20 -5.12
CA SER A 845 -11.36 -46.79 -4.78
C SER A 845 -11.31 -45.83 -3.57
N LEU A 846 -12.45 -45.64 -2.90
CA LEU A 846 -12.62 -44.92 -1.63
C LEU A 846 -12.06 -43.49 -1.63
N TRP A 847 -12.38 -42.69 -2.65
CA TRP A 847 -12.05 -41.27 -2.64
C TRP A 847 -13.19 -40.35 -3.11
N ILE A 848 -13.17 -39.12 -2.61
CA ILE A 848 -14.08 -38.03 -2.95
C ILE A 848 -13.25 -36.88 -3.49
N GLU A 849 -13.50 -36.44 -4.72
CA GLU A 849 -12.93 -35.21 -5.26
C GLU A 849 -13.98 -34.10 -5.18
N ILE A 850 -13.62 -33.01 -4.50
CA ILE A 850 -14.38 -31.77 -4.46
C ILE A 850 -13.77 -30.80 -5.46
N ILE A 851 -14.61 -30.19 -6.30
CA ILE A 851 -14.22 -29.11 -7.22
C ILE A 851 -15.14 -27.92 -6.93
N VAL A 852 -14.55 -26.77 -6.60
CA VAL A 852 -15.29 -25.58 -6.14
C VAL A 852 -14.85 -24.34 -6.92
N PRO A 853 -15.78 -23.64 -7.60
CA PRO A 853 -15.45 -22.38 -8.27
C PRO A 853 -14.98 -21.31 -7.29
N LEU A 854 -14.15 -20.39 -7.76
CA LEU A 854 -13.79 -19.22 -6.97
C LEU A 854 -14.94 -18.23 -6.86
N ARG A 855 -15.00 -17.54 -5.71
CA ARG A 855 -15.95 -16.44 -5.53
C ARG A 855 -15.34 -15.13 -6.02
N LEU A 856 -15.50 -14.86 -7.31
CA LEU A 856 -14.94 -13.68 -7.98
C LEU A 856 -15.82 -12.42 -7.91
N SER A 857 -17.11 -12.57 -7.54
CA SER A 857 -18.04 -11.43 -7.46
C SER A 857 -19.10 -11.58 -6.38
N PHE A 858 -19.64 -10.43 -5.95
CA PHE A 858 -20.85 -10.34 -5.10
C PHE A 858 -22.13 -10.75 -5.85
N THR A 859 -22.04 -11.12 -7.13
CA THR A 859 -23.20 -11.36 -8.00
C THR A 859 -23.50 -12.83 -8.24
N GLN A 860 -22.66 -13.75 -7.78
CA GLN A 860 -23.00 -15.18 -7.84
C GLN A 860 -23.99 -15.49 -6.72
N GLU A 861 -25.26 -15.60 -7.09
CA GLU A 861 -26.35 -16.08 -6.24
C GLU A 861 -26.00 -17.46 -5.68
N GLY A 862 -26.09 -17.62 -4.36
CA GLY A 862 -25.91 -18.90 -3.69
C GLY A 862 -25.13 -18.85 -2.38
N ALA A 863 -25.89 -18.86 -1.27
CA ALA A 863 -25.55 -19.23 0.10
C ALA A 863 -24.80 -18.21 1.00
N ASN A 864 -25.50 -17.73 2.04
CA ASN A 864 -25.20 -17.84 3.49
C ASN A 864 -23.75 -17.72 4.01
N VAL A 865 -22.80 -17.11 3.28
CA VAL A 865 -21.44 -16.90 3.78
C VAL A 865 -21.35 -15.56 4.51
N ASP A 866 -20.89 -15.61 5.77
CA ASP A 866 -20.66 -14.45 6.63
C ASP A 866 -19.72 -13.41 5.99
N PRO A 867 -20.21 -12.21 5.62
CA PRO A 867 -19.39 -11.15 5.04
C PRO A 867 -18.67 -10.29 6.11
N PHE A 868 -18.84 -10.62 7.39
CA PHE A 868 -18.32 -9.91 8.55
C PHE A 868 -17.49 -10.84 9.46
N PRO A 869 -16.46 -11.54 8.95
CA PRO A 869 -15.74 -12.51 9.74
C PRO A 869 -14.96 -11.86 10.90
N VAL A 870 -15.02 -12.52 12.05
CA VAL A 870 -14.18 -12.25 13.23
C VAL A 870 -13.19 -13.41 13.38
N THR A 871 -11.90 -13.12 13.46
CA THR A 871 -10.88 -14.17 13.62
C THR A 871 -10.94 -14.79 15.01
N VAL A 872 -10.68 -16.09 15.12
CA VAL A 872 -10.61 -16.84 16.40
C VAL A 872 -9.24 -17.53 16.47
N PRO A 873 -8.53 -17.48 17.61
CA PRO A 873 -8.92 -16.96 18.93
C PRO A 873 -8.69 -15.45 19.14
N GLY A 874 -8.11 -14.73 18.17
CA GLY A 874 -7.76 -13.31 18.33
C GLY A 874 -8.95 -12.36 18.54
N LEU A 875 -10.17 -12.81 18.22
CA LEU A 875 -11.43 -12.05 18.27
C LEU A 875 -11.29 -10.67 17.62
N MET A 876 -10.73 -10.67 16.42
CA MET A 876 -10.48 -9.45 15.65
C MET A 876 -11.39 -9.36 14.44
N PRO A 877 -12.03 -8.20 14.21
CA PRO A 877 -12.67 -7.91 12.93
C PRO A 877 -11.66 -8.07 11.80
N TRP A 878 -11.95 -8.96 10.85
CA TRP A 878 -11.05 -9.14 9.71
C TRP A 878 -11.21 -8.02 8.69
N SER A 879 -12.43 -7.52 8.48
CA SER A 879 -12.78 -6.60 7.40
C SER A 879 -13.00 -5.13 7.79
N ILE A 880 -13.17 -4.85 9.08
CA ILE A 880 -13.47 -3.51 9.60
C ILE A 880 -12.42 -3.12 10.63
N HIS A 881 -11.75 -1.98 10.41
CA HIS A 881 -10.71 -1.49 11.31
C HIS A 881 -11.29 -1.10 12.68
N ARG A 882 -10.50 -1.32 13.74
CA ARG A 882 -10.82 -0.95 15.13
C ARG A 882 -10.78 0.56 15.34
N LEU A 883 -11.55 1.00 16.34
CA LEU A 883 -11.68 2.40 16.74
C LEU A 883 -11.64 2.54 18.26
N ASN A 884 -10.86 3.51 18.74
CA ASN A 884 -11.00 4.02 20.10
C ASN A 884 -12.02 5.18 20.09
N LEU A 885 -13.28 4.87 20.38
CA LEU A 885 -14.38 5.84 20.30
C LEU A 885 -14.18 7.06 21.22
N GLU A 886 -13.45 6.94 22.33
CA GLU A 886 -13.17 8.06 23.23
C GLU A 886 -12.26 9.11 22.60
N ARG A 887 -11.40 8.70 21.65
CA ARG A 887 -10.48 9.61 20.93
C ARG A 887 -11.08 10.26 19.70
N LEU A 888 -12.22 9.78 19.22
CA LEU A 888 -12.85 10.32 18.02
C LEU A 888 -13.69 11.56 18.35
N PRO A 889 -13.51 12.70 17.64
CA PRO A 889 -14.31 13.90 17.86
C PRO A 889 -15.80 13.65 17.61
N ILE A 890 -16.65 14.16 18.49
CA ILE A 890 -18.11 14.10 18.35
C ILE A 890 -18.56 15.04 17.22
N LEU A 891 -19.47 14.56 16.37
CA LEU A 891 -20.15 15.34 15.35
C LEU A 891 -21.28 16.15 16.00
N ASN A 892 -21.21 17.47 15.87
CA ASN A 892 -22.23 18.38 16.37
C ASN A 892 -23.47 18.32 15.46
N LEU A 893 -24.50 17.59 15.91
CA LEU A 893 -25.76 17.42 15.18
C LEU A 893 -26.58 18.72 15.05
N LYS A 894 -26.27 19.74 15.85
CA LYS A 894 -26.95 21.05 15.80
C LYS A 894 -26.38 21.98 14.72
N THR A 895 -25.33 21.55 14.01
CA THR A 895 -24.66 22.36 13.00
C THR A 895 -25.60 22.67 11.83
N ARG A 896 -25.62 23.93 11.39
CA ARG A 896 -26.36 24.32 10.18
C ARG A 896 -25.84 23.52 8.98
N LYS A 897 -26.74 23.10 8.07
CA LYS A 897 -26.39 22.41 6.82
C LYS A 897 -25.80 21.00 6.97
N LEU A 898 -25.97 20.33 8.12
CA LEU A 898 -25.58 18.92 8.29
C LEU A 898 -26.11 18.02 7.16
N TYR A 899 -27.34 18.26 6.71
CA TYR A 899 -27.97 17.55 5.60
C TYR A 899 -27.22 17.67 4.26
N GLU A 900 -26.56 18.81 4.00
CA GLU A 900 -25.92 19.10 2.70
C GLU A 900 -24.73 18.16 2.41
N TRP A 901 -24.10 17.59 3.42
CA TRP A 901 -22.93 16.71 3.24
C TRP A 901 -23.13 15.32 3.83
N LEU A 902 -23.78 15.17 5.00
CA LEU A 902 -23.86 13.88 5.70
C LEU A 902 -24.74 12.88 4.94
N ASN A 903 -25.94 13.30 4.52
CA ASN A 903 -26.84 12.42 3.77
C ASN A 903 -26.28 12.04 2.38
N PRO A 904 -25.69 12.97 1.60
CA PRO A 904 -24.97 12.61 0.39
C PRO A 904 -23.78 11.66 0.61
N HIS A 905 -22.99 11.84 1.67
CA HIS A 905 -21.85 10.98 2.01
C HIS A 905 -22.29 9.54 2.31
N VAL A 906 -23.25 9.37 3.21
CA VAL A 906 -23.79 8.04 3.57
C VAL A 906 -24.55 7.43 2.39
N GLY A 907 -25.29 8.24 1.63
CA GLY A 907 -25.99 7.82 0.41
C GLY A 907 -25.06 7.42 -0.73
N ALA A 908 -23.81 7.88 -0.73
CA ALA A 908 -22.78 7.49 -1.70
C ALA A 908 -22.04 6.19 -1.32
N ALA A 909 -22.38 5.58 -0.18
CA ALA A 909 -21.86 4.26 0.19
C ALA A 909 -22.36 3.14 -0.75
N PHE A 910 -23.50 3.35 -1.41
CA PHE A 910 -24.06 2.39 -2.37
C PHE A 910 -23.31 2.45 -3.69
N SER A 911 -22.97 1.27 -4.21
CA SER A 911 -22.53 1.15 -5.59
C SER A 911 -23.68 1.36 -6.57
N ARG A 912 -23.37 1.53 -7.85
CA ARG A 912 -24.41 1.65 -8.88
C ARG A 912 -25.26 0.39 -9.00
N ARG A 913 -24.66 -0.79 -8.77
CA ARG A 913 -25.37 -2.08 -8.77
C ARG A 913 -26.38 -2.09 -7.63
N GLU A 914 -25.94 -1.76 -6.43
CA GLU A 914 -26.76 -1.70 -5.22
C GLU A 914 -27.85 -0.62 -5.33
N ALA A 915 -27.53 0.57 -5.84
CA ALA A 915 -28.51 1.64 -6.04
C ALA A 915 -29.59 1.26 -7.08
N LYS A 916 -29.26 0.41 -8.06
CA LYS A 916 -30.24 -0.15 -9.01
C LYS A 916 -31.09 -1.23 -8.35
N ALA A 917 -30.47 -2.13 -7.58
CA ALA A 917 -31.16 -3.18 -6.82
C ALA A 917 -32.15 -2.56 -5.82
N ARG A 918 -31.72 -1.57 -5.03
CA ARG A 918 -32.55 -0.79 -4.10
C ARG A 918 -33.77 -0.16 -4.77
N LYS A 919 -33.60 0.41 -5.97
CA LYS A 919 -34.72 1.02 -6.72
C LYS A 919 -35.72 -0.01 -7.26
N LYS A 920 -35.23 -1.21 -7.59
CA LYS A 920 -36.04 -2.30 -8.14
C LYS A 920 -36.62 -3.22 -7.07
N LYS A 921 -36.13 -3.12 -5.83
CA LYS A 921 -36.36 -4.09 -4.75
C LYS A 921 -35.85 -5.50 -5.10
N ASP A 922 -34.71 -5.57 -5.80
CA ASP A 922 -34.01 -6.83 -6.05
C ASP A 922 -33.36 -7.30 -4.73
N VAL A 923 -33.24 -8.62 -4.53
CA VAL A 923 -32.62 -9.19 -3.32
C VAL A 923 -31.10 -9.04 -3.38
N ASP A 924 -30.53 -8.20 -2.52
CA ASP A 924 -29.09 -8.10 -2.28
C ASP A 924 -28.86 -7.81 -0.81
N ALA A 925 -28.29 -8.78 -0.11
CA ALA A 925 -28.27 -8.79 1.34
C ALA A 925 -27.34 -7.69 1.91
N LEU A 926 -26.16 -7.49 1.32
CA LEU A 926 -25.25 -6.39 1.68
C LEU A 926 -25.88 -5.01 1.41
N MET A 927 -26.62 -4.85 0.30
CA MET A 927 -27.38 -3.64 -0.01
C MET A 927 -28.44 -3.35 1.05
N PHE A 928 -29.17 -4.36 1.56
CA PHE A 928 -30.15 -4.17 2.64
C PHE A 928 -29.49 -3.78 3.96
N VAL A 929 -28.34 -4.37 4.31
CA VAL A 929 -27.54 -3.92 5.46
C VAL A 929 -27.14 -2.46 5.29
N LYS A 930 -26.61 -2.06 4.11
CA LYS A 930 -26.28 -0.65 3.83
C LYS A 930 -27.49 0.28 3.92
N ASP A 931 -28.67 -0.15 3.48
CA ASP A 931 -29.92 0.63 3.55
C ASP A 931 -30.43 0.86 4.98
N SER A 932 -30.36 -0.17 5.82
CA SER A 932 -30.68 -0.06 7.23
C SER A 932 -29.65 0.83 7.97
N ILE A 933 -28.34 0.67 7.70
CA ILE A 933 -27.29 1.55 8.25
C ILE A 933 -27.50 3.01 7.84
N HIS A 934 -27.77 3.27 6.56
CA HIS A 934 -28.11 4.60 6.06
C HIS A 934 -29.28 5.20 6.84
N SER A 935 -30.33 4.41 7.05
CA SER A 935 -31.51 4.83 7.81
C SER A 935 -31.17 5.14 9.28
N ILE A 936 -30.36 4.31 9.94
CA ILE A 936 -29.90 4.54 11.33
C ILE A 936 -29.16 5.88 11.44
N ILE A 937 -28.17 6.12 10.57
CA ILE A 937 -27.33 7.34 10.63
C ILE A 937 -28.16 8.59 10.34
N VAL A 938 -28.96 8.58 9.27
CA VAL A 938 -29.73 9.77 8.86
C VAL A 938 -30.82 10.10 9.89
N ARG A 939 -31.45 9.10 10.52
CA ARG A 939 -32.46 9.33 11.56
C ARG A 939 -31.85 9.76 12.90
N SER A 940 -30.75 9.12 13.32
CA SER A 940 -30.03 9.49 14.56
C SER A 940 -29.43 10.90 14.48
N SER A 941 -29.05 11.35 13.27
CA SER A 941 -28.59 12.73 13.05
C SER A 941 -29.70 13.80 13.07
N GLY A 942 -30.98 13.42 13.09
CA GLY A 942 -32.12 14.34 13.04
C GLY A 942 -32.44 14.90 11.64
N ILE A 943 -31.77 14.41 10.59
CA ILE A 943 -32.00 14.85 9.19
C ILE A 943 -33.40 14.45 8.69
N GLN A 944 -33.84 13.23 8.97
CA GLN A 944 -35.18 12.76 8.61
C GLN A 944 -36.09 12.77 9.85
N PRO A 945 -37.35 13.26 9.73
CA PRO A 945 -38.25 13.30 10.87
C PRO A 945 -38.59 11.90 11.39
N LYS A 946 -38.78 11.80 12.71
CA LYS A 946 -39.27 10.58 13.37
C LYS A 946 -40.70 10.29 12.87
N GLY A 947 -40.84 9.43 11.85
CA GLY A 947 -42.14 8.96 11.35
C GLY A 947 -42.34 8.91 9.84
N SER A 948 -41.39 9.35 9.00
CA SER A 948 -41.56 9.31 7.54
C SER A 948 -41.11 7.96 6.93
N SER A 949 -42.00 6.96 6.92
CA SER A 949 -41.96 5.88 5.92
C SER A 949 -43.32 5.17 5.82
N PRO A 950 -43.74 4.71 4.63
CA PRO A 950 -44.98 3.94 4.45
C PRO A 950 -44.89 2.62 5.21
N GLN A 951 -45.91 2.34 6.03
CA GLN A 951 -46.10 1.04 6.66
C GLN A 951 -46.21 -0.03 5.57
N HIS A 952 -45.22 -0.91 5.45
CA HIS A 952 -45.40 -2.22 4.86
C HIS A 952 -45.44 -3.26 5.99
N LYS A 953 -46.32 -4.24 5.84
CA LYS A 953 -46.66 -5.26 6.84
C LYS A 953 -45.40 -6.03 7.27
N ALA A 954 -44.76 -5.60 8.36
CA ALA A 954 -43.79 -6.41 9.08
C ALA A 954 -44.53 -7.16 10.18
N THR A 955 -44.14 -8.42 10.39
CA THR A 955 -44.38 -9.13 11.64
C THR A 955 -43.96 -8.23 12.81
N ASN A 956 -44.77 -8.11 13.87
CA ASN A 956 -44.46 -7.29 15.06
C ASN A 956 -43.25 -7.81 15.89
N ASN A 957 -42.32 -8.56 15.30
CA ASN A 957 -41.17 -9.14 15.99
C ASN A 957 -39.94 -8.23 15.90
N CYS A 958 -39.24 -8.05 17.03
CA CYS A 958 -38.04 -7.23 17.17
C CYS A 958 -36.98 -8.06 17.90
N ASP A 959 -35.84 -8.27 17.24
CA ASP A 959 -34.79 -9.15 17.75
C ASP A 959 -33.64 -8.40 18.44
N THR A 960 -33.36 -7.16 18.02
CA THR A 960 -32.27 -6.34 18.59
C THR A 960 -32.68 -4.87 18.59
N VAL A 961 -32.40 -4.16 19.69
CA VAL A 961 -32.56 -2.70 19.79
C VAL A 961 -31.20 -2.02 19.82
N LEU A 962 -31.04 -0.97 19.00
CA LEU A 962 -29.84 -0.14 18.96
C LEU A 962 -30.11 1.21 19.61
N PHE A 963 -29.26 1.58 20.57
CA PHE A 963 -29.25 2.89 21.23
C PHE A 963 -28.08 3.71 20.68
N VAL A 964 -28.37 4.70 19.82
CA VAL A 964 -27.32 5.58 19.27
C VAL A 964 -27.14 6.76 20.21
N ASP A 965 -25.99 6.82 20.88
CA ASP A 965 -25.61 7.92 21.78
C ASP A 965 -25.19 9.15 20.97
N ASN A 966 -24.17 8.99 20.12
CA ASN A 966 -23.58 10.09 19.35
C ASN A 966 -23.09 9.64 17.97
N LEU A 967 -22.94 10.60 17.05
CA LEU A 967 -22.13 10.42 15.85
C LEU A 967 -20.74 11.00 16.09
N ARG A 968 -19.69 10.33 15.59
CA ARG A 968 -18.30 10.77 15.69
C ARG A 968 -17.62 10.75 14.32
N PHE A 969 -16.57 11.55 14.17
CA PHE A 969 -15.73 11.50 12.96
C PHE A 969 -14.72 10.37 13.06
N ASP A 970 -14.75 9.48 12.08
CA ASP A 970 -13.69 8.51 11.83
C ASP A 970 -12.66 9.16 10.91
N LEU A 971 -11.61 9.69 11.56
CA LEU A 971 -10.70 10.66 10.96
C LEU A 971 -9.86 10.05 9.83
N SER A 972 -9.22 8.91 10.08
CA SER A 972 -8.34 8.22 9.12
C SER A 972 -9.09 7.45 8.03
N ALA A 973 -10.35 7.08 8.28
CA ALA A 973 -11.20 6.41 7.30
C ALA A 973 -12.11 7.40 6.53
N HIS A 974 -11.96 8.71 6.76
CA HIS A 974 -12.70 9.78 6.09
C HIS A 974 -14.23 9.55 6.09
N THR A 975 -14.78 9.16 7.24
CA THR A 975 -16.21 8.87 7.37
C THR A 975 -16.74 9.23 8.78
N VAL A 976 -17.98 8.83 9.06
CA VAL A 976 -18.62 8.97 10.38
C VAL A 976 -18.93 7.60 10.97
N VAL A 977 -18.99 7.53 12.29
CA VAL A 977 -19.34 6.34 13.06
C VAL A 977 -20.39 6.67 14.12
N CYS A 978 -21.38 5.81 14.30
CA CYS A 978 -22.29 5.81 15.44
C CYS A 978 -21.60 5.16 16.63
N ASP A 979 -21.45 5.92 17.70
CA ASP A 979 -21.15 5.43 19.04
C ASP A 979 -22.48 5.06 19.69
N GLY A 980 -22.69 3.79 20.00
CA GLY A 980 -23.97 3.32 20.50
C GLY A 980 -23.89 1.98 21.22
N PHE A 981 -25.06 1.42 21.51
CA PHE A 981 -25.22 0.20 22.29
C PHE A 981 -26.21 -0.74 21.62
N ALA A 982 -25.91 -2.03 21.63
CA ALA A 982 -26.80 -3.09 21.17
C ALA A 982 -27.42 -3.83 22.36
N LEU A 983 -28.73 -4.03 22.30
CA LEU A 983 -29.52 -4.89 23.19
C LEU A 983 -30.15 -6.01 22.36
N PRO A 984 -29.50 -7.17 22.23
CA PRO A 984 -30.15 -8.37 21.71
C PRO A 984 -31.35 -8.75 22.60
N LEU A 985 -32.44 -9.22 22.02
CA LEU A 985 -33.64 -9.67 22.72
C LEU A 985 -33.73 -11.20 22.64
N SER A 986 -34.21 -11.79 23.73
CA SER A 986 -34.54 -13.22 23.82
C SER A 986 -35.73 -13.38 24.75
N GLU A 987 -36.43 -14.51 24.66
CA GLU A 987 -37.58 -14.80 25.53
C GLU A 987 -37.21 -14.65 27.01
N GLU A 988 -36.11 -15.28 27.43
CA GLU A 988 -35.61 -15.19 28.81
C GLU A 988 -35.31 -13.73 29.20
N ARG A 989 -34.67 -12.96 28.32
CA ARG A 989 -34.33 -11.55 28.61
C ARG A 989 -35.60 -10.70 28.73
N MET A 990 -36.59 -10.93 27.86
CA MET A 990 -37.86 -10.21 27.88
C MET A 990 -38.65 -10.44 29.17
N THR A 991 -38.56 -11.61 29.80
CA THR A 991 -39.14 -11.81 31.15
C THR A 991 -38.52 -10.91 32.21
N LYS A 992 -37.23 -10.54 32.07
CA LYS A 992 -36.49 -9.70 33.01
C LYS A 992 -36.66 -8.21 32.74
N ILE A 993 -36.80 -7.79 31.48
CA ILE A 993 -36.82 -6.37 31.08
C ILE A 993 -38.18 -5.85 30.60
N GLY A 994 -39.20 -6.71 30.50
CA GLY A 994 -40.47 -6.40 29.80
C GLY A 994 -41.15 -5.11 30.26
N HIS A 995 -41.14 -4.81 31.56
CA HIS A 995 -41.70 -3.55 32.09
C HIS A 995 -40.96 -2.31 31.59
N ASP A 996 -39.62 -2.30 31.65
CA ASP A 996 -38.83 -1.14 31.21
C ASP A 996 -38.76 -1.05 29.69
N PHE A 997 -38.71 -2.19 29.00
CA PHE A 997 -38.81 -2.27 27.55
C PHE A 997 -40.15 -1.73 27.05
N GLY A 998 -41.27 -2.04 27.72
CA GLY A 998 -42.60 -1.51 27.39
C GLY A 998 -42.69 0.02 27.42
N LYS A 999 -41.92 0.68 28.29
CA LYS A 999 -41.79 2.15 28.31
C LYS A 999 -41.02 2.71 27.11
N LEU A 1000 -40.13 1.91 26.52
CA LEU A 1000 -39.31 2.27 25.37
C LEU A 1000 -40.11 2.20 24.06
N VAL A 1001 -40.95 1.17 23.90
CA VAL A 1001 -41.67 0.84 22.64
C VAL A 1001 -42.31 2.07 21.95
N PRO A 1002 -43.02 2.99 22.64
CA PRO A 1002 -43.63 4.16 21.98
C PRO A 1002 -42.63 5.13 21.35
N LYS A 1003 -41.36 5.06 21.74
CA LYS A 1003 -40.26 5.94 21.29
C LYS A 1003 -39.28 5.23 20.35
N VAL A 1004 -39.43 3.91 20.14
CA VAL A 1004 -38.57 3.14 19.24
C VAL A 1004 -38.94 3.44 17.79
N MET A 1005 -37.92 3.68 16.98
CA MET A 1005 -38.10 3.80 15.54
C MET A 1005 -37.92 2.43 14.90
N ASN A 1006 -38.96 1.93 14.25
CA ASN A 1006 -38.87 0.67 13.50
C ASN A 1006 -38.15 0.90 12.18
N ILE A 1007 -37.15 0.06 11.92
CA ILE A 1007 -36.49 -0.08 10.63
C ILE A 1007 -36.97 -1.42 10.10
N ALA A 1008 -37.80 -1.38 9.06
CA ALA A 1008 -38.28 -2.60 8.43
C ALA A 1008 -37.10 -3.32 7.78
N LEU A 1009 -36.88 -4.58 8.18
CA LEU A 1009 -36.02 -5.52 7.48
C LEU A 1009 -36.94 -6.41 6.64
N GLU A 1010 -36.59 -6.69 5.38
CA GLU A 1010 -37.37 -7.66 4.59
C GLU A 1010 -37.21 -9.06 5.24
N PRO A 1011 -38.28 -9.89 5.29
CA PRO A 1011 -38.22 -11.20 5.94
C PRO A 1011 -37.20 -12.13 5.27
N GLY A 1012 -36.34 -12.81 6.05
CA GLY A 1012 -35.41 -13.84 5.56
C GLY A 1012 -33.93 -13.58 5.87
N GLU A 1013 -33.05 -13.82 4.88
CA GLU A 1013 -31.57 -13.79 4.94
C GLU A 1013 -30.92 -12.47 5.45
N ILE A 1014 -31.71 -11.44 5.76
CA ILE A 1014 -31.21 -10.13 6.22
C ILE A 1014 -31.01 -10.10 7.74
N THR A 1015 -31.83 -10.80 8.53
CA THR A 1015 -31.64 -10.82 9.98
C THR A 1015 -30.38 -11.58 10.38
N SER A 1016 -30.05 -12.66 9.67
CA SER A 1016 -28.80 -13.41 9.89
C SER A 1016 -27.55 -12.55 9.66
N GLN A 1017 -27.59 -11.59 8.72
CA GLN A 1017 -26.46 -10.69 8.47
C GLN A 1017 -26.25 -9.64 9.56
N TRP A 1018 -27.32 -9.13 10.16
CA TRP A 1018 -27.19 -8.27 11.33
C TRP A 1018 -26.62 -9.03 12.53
N LYS A 1019 -27.02 -10.29 12.73
CA LYS A 1019 -26.43 -11.17 13.76
C LYS A 1019 -24.93 -11.39 13.52
N GLN A 1020 -24.49 -11.52 12.27
CA GLN A 1020 -23.07 -11.60 11.88
C GLN A 1020 -22.32 -10.27 12.06
N LEU A 1021 -22.93 -9.13 11.73
CA LEU A 1021 -22.31 -7.82 11.85
C LEU A 1021 -22.13 -7.40 13.32
N LEU A 1022 -23.07 -7.73 14.21
CA LEU A 1022 -23.05 -7.28 15.61
C LEU A 1022 -21.74 -7.58 16.36
N PRO A 1023 -21.19 -8.81 16.37
CA PRO A 1023 -19.87 -9.10 16.94
C PRO A 1023 -18.77 -8.21 16.39
N VAL A 1024 -18.73 -7.99 15.07
CA VAL A 1024 -17.75 -7.10 14.45
C VAL A 1024 -17.85 -5.69 15.01
N LEU A 1025 -19.06 -5.14 15.17
CA LEU A 1025 -19.24 -3.79 15.71
C LEU A 1025 -18.82 -3.68 17.19
N VAL A 1026 -18.96 -4.75 17.97
CA VAL A 1026 -18.50 -4.84 19.36
C VAL A 1026 -16.97 -4.91 19.40
N GLU A 1027 -16.38 -5.87 18.70
CA GLU A 1027 -14.92 -6.05 18.69
C GLU A 1027 -14.19 -4.84 18.09
N ARG A 1028 -14.85 -4.11 17.17
CA ARG A 1028 -14.35 -2.86 16.61
C ARG A 1028 -14.01 -1.82 17.67
N CYS A 1029 -14.78 -1.70 18.74
CA CYS A 1029 -14.62 -0.64 19.73
C CYS A 1029 -14.40 -1.11 21.18
N ARG A 1030 -14.28 -2.43 21.44
CA ARG A 1030 -14.06 -2.92 22.81
C ARG A 1030 -12.83 -2.28 23.44
N THR A 1031 -12.96 -1.93 24.72
CA THR A 1031 -11.85 -1.45 25.56
C THR A 1031 -11.48 -2.44 26.68
N TRP A 1032 -12.17 -3.57 26.72
CA TRP A 1032 -12.05 -4.63 27.72
C TRP A 1032 -11.48 -5.91 27.11
N ALA A 1033 -10.95 -6.79 27.96
CA ALA A 1033 -10.48 -8.13 27.58
C ALA A 1033 -11.60 -9.18 27.76
N HIS A 1034 -11.61 -10.18 26.88
CA HIS A 1034 -12.47 -11.35 27.00
C HIS A 1034 -12.13 -12.16 28.26
N LEU A 1035 -13.11 -12.86 28.81
CA LEU A 1035 -12.92 -13.77 29.93
C LEU A 1035 -12.41 -15.13 29.43
N ASP A 1036 -11.72 -15.89 30.29
CA ASP A 1036 -11.31 -17.27 29.97
C ASP A 1036 -12.51 -18.18 29.65
N SER A 1037 -13.68 -17.84 30.19
CA SER A 1037 -14.97 -18.51 29.92
C SER A 1037 -15.73 -17.90 28.73
N CYS A 1038 -15.06 -17.17 27.82
CA CYS A 1038 -15.71 -16.55 26.67
C CYS A 1038 -16.29 -17.60 25.73
N GLN A 1039 -17.61 -17.51 25.49
CA GLN A 1039 -18.33 -18.47 24.64
C GLN A 1039 -17.80 -18.52 23.21
N TYR A 1040 -17.37 -17.37 22.65
CA TYR A 1040 -16.77 -17.33 21.32
C TYR A 1040 -15.51 -18.20 21.22
N ILE A 1041 -14.69 -18.22 22.28
CA ILE A 1041 -13.43 -18.97 22.30
C ILE A 1041 -13.71 -20.44 22.58
N SER A 1042 -14.54 -20.75 23.58
CA SER A 1042 -14.84 -22.14 23.95
C SER A 1042 -15.58 -22.91 22.86
N GLU A 1043 -16.46 -22.23 22.10
CA GLU A 1043 -17.23 -22.84 21.01
C GLU A 1043 -16.54 -22.69 19.65
N GLY A 1044 -15.52 -21.83 19.55
CA GLY A 1044 -14.84 -21.51 18.29
C GLY A 1044 -15.76 -20.86 17.26
N LEU A 1045 -16.82 -20.17 17.71
CA LEU A 1045 -17.93 -19.72 16.88
C LEU A 1045 -18.25 -18.25 17.12
N VAL A 1046 -18.30 -17.46 16.05
CA VAL A 1046 -18.70 -16.05 16.06
C VAL A 1046 -19.54 -15.76 14.80
N PRO A 1047 -20.77 -15.22 14.90
CA PRO A 1047 -21.57 -15.05 16.11
C PRO A 1047 -21.95 -16.40 16.75
N LEU A 1048 -22.36 -16.41 18.02
CA LEU A 1048 -22.82 -17.65 18.69
C LEU A 1048 -24.03 -18.28 17.98
N THR A 1049 -24.86 -17.45 17.33
CA THR A 1049 -26.02 -17.90 16.58
C THR A 1049 -26.47 -16.83 15.59
N THR A 1050 -27.13 -17.25 14.52
CA THR A 1050 -27.87 -16.38 13.59
C THR A 1050 -29.38 -16.57 13.70
N GLU A 1051 -29.85 -17.38 14.65
CA GLU A 1051 -31.27 -17.63 14.89
C GLU A 1051 -31.96 -16.41 15.50
N MET A 1052 -33.24 -16.23 15.15
CA MET A 1052 -34.10 -15.20 15.72
C MET A 1052 -34.33 -15.44 17.21
N ASP A 1053 -34.47 -14.37 17.99
CA ASP A 1053 -34.83 -14.39 19.41
C ASP A 1053 -33.80 -15.11 20.31
N VAL A 1054 -32.57 -15.32 19.81
CA VAL A 1054 -31.42 -15.86 20.55
C VAL A 1054 -30.25 -14.88 20.49
N ILE A 1055 -29.45 -14.80 21.56
CA ILE A 1055 -28.38 -13.81 21.71
C ILE A 1055 -27.15 -14.22 20.88
N PRO A 1056 -26.71 -13.42 19.88
CA PRO A 1056 -25.54 -13.75 19.06
C PRO A 1056 -24.19 -13.39 19.71
N LEU A 1057 -24.22 -12.57 20.77
CA LEU A 1057 -23.04 -12.00 21.41
C LEU A 1057 -22.56 -12.84 22.59
N CYS A 1058 -21.25 -12.91 22.81
CA CYS A 1058 -20.72 -13.41 24.08
C CYS A 1058 -21.07 -12.48 25.25
N ALA A 1059 -21.11 -13.04 26.46
CA ALA A 1059 -21.46 -12.30 27.68
C ALA A 1059 -20.34 -11.37 28.18
N CYS A 1060 -19.10 -11.47 27.64
CA CYS A 1060 -17.94 -10.73 28.13
C CYS A 1060 -18.14 -9.20 28.14
N GLY A 1061 -18.83 -8.68 27.13
CA GLY A 1061 -19.07 -7.24 26.95
C GLY A 1061 -20.33 -6.70 27.62
N GLU A 1062 -21.18 -7.56 28.19
CA GLU A 1062 -22.47 -7.18 28.72
C GLU A 1062 -22.33 -6.22 29.91
N GLY A 1063 -22.98 -5.05 29.82
CA GLY A 1063 -22.91 -4.00 30.83
C GLY A 1063 -21.58 -3.23 30.87
N ARG A 1064 -20.58 -3.58 30.05
CA ARG A 1064 -19.30 -2.85 29.97
C ARG A 1064 -19.42 -1.60 29.10
N ASP A 1065 -18.72 -0.54 29.51
CA ASP A 1065 -18.70 0.76 28.84
C ASP A 1065 -20.10 1.42 28.68
N THR A 1066 -21.06 1.06 29.53
CA THR A 1066 -22.48 1.51 29.42
C THR A 1066 -22.83 2.72 30.30
N GLN A 1067 -21.86 3.34 30.97
CA GLN A 1067 -22.09 4.46 31.91
C GLN A 1067 -22.87 5.62 31.27
N ARG A 1068 -22.66 5.87 29.97
CA ARG A 1068 -23.37 6.94 29.23
C ARG A 1068 -24.86 6.67 29.07
N MET A 1069 -25.30 5.40 29.06
CA MET A 1069 -26.72 5.07 29.03
C MET A 1069 -27.45 5.56 30.28
N HIS A 1070 -26.74 5.82 31.38
CA HIS A 1070 -27.35 6.32 32.61
C HIS A 1070 -27.83 7.78 32.50
N ASN A 1071 -27.37 8.52 31.47
CA ASN A 1071 -27.78 9.89 31.20
C ASN A 1071 -29.22 9.98 30.67
N GLU A 1072 -29.74 8.92 30.06
CA GLU A 1072 -31.12 8.85 29.56
C GLU A 1072 -31.96 7.94 30.49
N PRO A 1073 -32.98 8.47 31.19
CA PRO A 1073 -33.77 7.71 32.16
C PRO A 1073 -34.40 6.42 31.61
N LEU A 1074 -34.75 6.39 30.32
CA LEU A 1074 -35.31 5.21 29.68
C LEU A 1074 -34.27 4.14 29.32
N TRP A 1075 -33.00 4.51 29.18
CA TRP A 1075 -31.91 3.60 28.81
C TRP A 1075 -31.26 2.98 30.03
N LYS A 1076 -31.18 3.75 31.14
CA LYS A 1076 -30.54 3.34 32.39
C LYS A 1076 -30.94 1.94 32.89
N PRO A 1077 -32.24 1.53 32.92
CA PRO A 1077 -32.61 0.20 33.41
C PRO A 1077 -32.11 -0.95 32.53
N LEU A 1078 -31.85 -0.66 31.25
CA LEU A 1078 -31.44 -1.62 30.23
C LEU A 1078 -29.91 -1.73 30.10
N ALA A 1079 -29.17 -0.75 30.61
CA ALA A 1079 -27.72 -0.60 30.43
C ALA A 1079 -26.92 -1.87 30.75
N LYS A 1080 -27.27 -2.58 31.83
CA LYS A 1080 -26.57 -3.81 32.23
C LYS A 1080 -26.69 -4.97 31.24
N TYR A 1081 -27.63 -4.92 30.29
CA TYR A 1081 -27.84 -5.95 29.26
C TYR A 1081 -27.32 -5.53 27.88
N CYS A 1082 -26.74 -4.34 27.77
CA CYS A 1082 -26.26 -3.76 26.53
C CYS A 1082 -24.76 -3.98 26.34
N THR A 1083 -24.32 -4.03 25.09
CA THR A 1083 -22.89 -4.01 24.72
C THR A 1083 -22.63 -2.83 23.78
N ARG A 1084 -21.53 -2.10 23.98
CA ARG A 1084 -21.15 -0.95 23.14
C ARG A 1084 -20.77 -1.41 21.72
N ILE A 1085 -21.14 -0.64 20.71
CA ILE A 1085 -20.91 -0.91 19.28
C ILE A 1085 -20.43 0.34 18.53
N ALA A 1086 -19.68 0.12 17.44
CA ALA A 1086 -19.22 1.17 16.52
C ALA A 1086 -19.70 0.93 15.08
N LEU A 1087 -20.81 1.57 14.69
CA LEU A 1087 -21.45 1.37 13.38
C LEU A 1087 -21.09 2.48 12.39
N SER A 1088 -20.57 2.15 11.20
CA SER A 1088 -20.27 3.12 10.14
C SER A 1088 -20.90 2.71 8.80
N PRO A 1089 -21.03 3.64 7.82
CA PRO A 1089 -21.36 3.25 6.46
C PRO A 1089 -20.35 2.23 5.90
N LEU A 1090 -20.83 1.33 5.06
CA LEU A 1090 -20.01 0.38 4.29
C LEU A 1090 -20.02 0.81 2.82
N PHE A 1091 -18.89 1.31 2.31
CA PHE A 1091 -18.77 1.87 0.97
C PHE A 1091 -18.52 0.77 -0.07
N GLY A 1092 -19.08 0.90 -1.27
CA GLY A 1092 -18.70 0.06 -2.41
C GLY A 1092 -17.24 0.27 -2.83
N VAL A 1093 -16.65 -0.72 -3.48
CA VAL A 1093 -15.22 -0.74 -3.83
C VAL A 1093 -15.01 -0.21 -5.25
N SER A 1094 -14.45 0.99 -5.37
CA SER A 1094 -14.45 1.75 -6.63
C SER A 1094 -13.60 1.14 -7.75
N TYR A 1095 -12.59 0.33 -7.41
CA TYR A 1095 -11.77 -0.38 -8.40
C TYR A 1095 -12.42 -1.67 -8.91
N LEU A 1096 -13.47 -2.18 -8.23
CA LEU A 1096 -14.24 -3.36 -8.64
C LEU A 1096 -15.54 -2.99 -9.34
N GLU A 1097 -16.20 -1.93 -8.87
CA GLU A 1097 -17.49 -1.52 -9.40
C GLU A 1097 -17.64 0.00 -9.48
N THR A 1098 -18.51 0.45 -10.36
CA THR A 1098 -18.82 1.88 -10.50
C THR A 1098 -19.66 2.35 -9.31
N ILE A 1099 -19.12 3.28 -8.53
CA ILE A 1099 -19.83 3.90 -7.39
C ILE A 1099 -20.82 4.97 -7.89
N TRP A 1100 -20.34 5.95 -8.65
CA TRP A 1100 -21.15 7.04 -9.21
C TRP A 1100 -21.03 7.13 -10.72
N ARG A 1101 -22.09 7.65 -11.37
CA ARG A 1101 -22.11 7.89 -12.82
C ARG A 1101 -22.16 9.38 -13.11
N THR A 1102 -21.16 9.85 -13.82
CA THR A 1102 -21.07 11.23 -14.32
C THR A 1102 -20.99 11.30 -15.83
N ASP A 1103 -20.42 10.30 -16.49
CA ASP A 1103 -20.39 10.23 -17.95
C ASP A 1103 -21.60 9.50 -18.53
N ARG A 1104 -22.54 10.31 -19.01
CA ARG A 1104 -23.55 9.89 -19.97
C ARG A 1104 -22.87 9.88 -21.33
N ARG A 1105 -22.72 8.72 -21.96
CA ARG A 1105 -22.12 8.60 -23.30
C ARG A 1105 -23.19 8.75 -24.39
N CYS A 1106 -22.78 9.31 -25.52
CA CYS A 1106 -23.58 9.45 -26.71
C CYS A 1106 -23.93 8.06 -27.25
N CYS A 1107 -25.20 7.81 -27.54
CA CYS A 1107 -25.68 6.53 -28.09
C CYS A 1107 -25.05 6.16 -29.44
N VAL A 1108 -24.46 7.13 -30.15
CA VAL A 1108 -23.86 6.95 -31.47
C VAL A 1108 -22.34 6.87 -31.40
N CYS A 1109 -21.67 7.97 -31.06
CA CYS A 1109 -20.21 8.07 -31.14
C CYS A 1109 -19.51 7.71 -29.82
N ARG A 1110 -20.27 7.36 -28.77
CA ARG A 1110 -19.76 7.00 -27.43
C ARG A 1110 -18.95 8.08 -26.72
N THR A 1111 -18.81 9.28 -27.29
CA THR A 1111 -18.24 10.46 -26.62
C THR A 1111 -19.23 11.08 -25.61
N LYS A 1112 -18.83 12.11 -24.86
CA LYS A 1112 -19.64 12.74 -23.81
C LYS A 1112 -20.99 13.26 -24.36
N ALA A 1113 -22.10 12.91 -23.72
CA ALA A 1113 -23.45 13.34 -24.09
C ALA A 1113 -23.92 14.55 -23.26
N GLY A 1114 -24.38 15.60 -23.94
CA GLY A 1114 -24.99 16.80 -23.33
C GLY A 1114 -26.50 16.90 -23.56
N LEU A 1115 -27.04 16.22 -24.57
CA LEU A 1115 -28.45 16.21 -24.92
C LEU A 1115 -29.10 14.91 -24.46
N THR A 1116 -30.30 15.00 -23.88
CA THR A 1116 -31.11 13.84 -23.51
C THR A 1116 -32.34 13.80 -24.39
N CYS A 1117 -32.70 12.64 -24.91
CA CYS A 1117 -33.93 12.49 -25.66
C CYS A 1117 -35.12 12.87 -24.76
N PRO A 1118 -35.93 13.88 -25.13
CA PRO A 1118 -37.01 14.36 -24.27
C PRO A 1118 -38.14 13.34 -24.12
N LYS A 1119 -38.29 12.42 -25.09
CA LYS A 1119 -39.34 11.38 -25.08
C LYS A 1119 -39.00 10.19 -24.19
N CYS A 1120 -37.94 9.44 -24.50
CA CYS A 1120 -37.63 8.22 -23.73
C CYS A 1120 -36.87 8.50 -22.42
N LYS A 1121 -36.26 9.70 -22.28
CA LYS A 1121 -35.37 10.11 -21.17
C LYS A 1121 -34.18 9.15 -20.90
N LYS A 1122 -33.99 8.14 -21.76
CA LYS A 1122 -32.97 7.07 -21.66
C LYS A 1122 -31.79 7.34 -22.58
N ASP A 1123 -32.05 7.58 -23.86
CA ASP A 1123 -31.00 7.80 -24.87
C ASP A 1123 -30.48 9.24 -24.85
N ARG A 1124 -29.18 9.38 -25.09
CA ARG A 1124 -28.46 10.64 -24.92
C ARG A 1124 -27.44 10.82 -26.02
N TYR A 1125 -27.17 12.07 -26.37
CA TYR A 1125 -26.37 12.43 -27.54
C TYR A 1125 -25.37 13.55 -27.19
N CYS A 1126 -24.18 13.51 -27.80
CA CYS A 1126 -23.18 14.59 -27.67
C CYS A 1126 -23.67 15.92 -28.28
N GLY A 1127 -24.58 15.83 -29.25
CA GLY A 1127 -25.22 16.99 -29.87
C GLY A 1127 -26.32 16.56 -30.84
N ARG A 1128 -26.99 17.55 -31.46
CA ARG A 1128 -28.07 17.32 -32.42
C ARG A 1128 -27.65 16.46 -33.61
N ALA A 1129 -26.38 16.52 -34.03
CA ALA A 1129 -25.86 15.71 -35.14
C ALA A 1129 -25.93 14.21 -34.84
N CYS A 1130 -25.44 13.77 -33.68
CA CYS A 1130 -25.55 12.36 -33.27
C CYS A 1130 -26.99 11.96 -32.97
N GLN A 1131 -27.80 12.86 -32.39
CA GLN A 1131 -29.23 12.61 -32.21
C GLN A 1131 -29.93 12.35 -33.54
N LYS A 1132 -29.70 13.21 -34.55
CA LYS A 1132 -30.30 13.09 -35.89
C LYS A 1132 -29.83 11.82 -36.61
N LYS A 1133 -28.57 11.43 -36.42
CA LYS A 1133 -27.99 10.20 -36.98
C LYS A 1133 -28.62 8.93 -36.40
N ASP A 1134 -28.87 8.88 -35.09
CA ASP A 1134 -29.58 7.77 -34.44
C ASP A 1134 -31.09 7.83 -34.64
N TRP A 1135 -31.65 9.02 -34.95
CA TRP A 1135 -33.09 9.28 -34.89
C TRP A 1135 -33.92 8.30 -35.71
N LYS A 1136 -33.44 7.86 -36.88
CA LYS A 1136 -34.16 6.90 -37.72
C LYS A 1136 -34.36 5.54 -37.02
N ARG A 1137 -33.33 5.03 -36.33
CA ARG A 1137 -33.41 3.81 -35.51
C ARG A 1137 -34.15 4.07 -34.20
N HIS A 1138 -33.78 5.15 -33.52
CA HIS A 1138 -34.29 5.50 -32.20
C HIS A 1138 -35.79 5.82 -32.20
N LYS A 1139 -36.31 6.49 -33.24
CA LYS A 1139 -37.74 6.83 -33.40
C LYS A 1139 -38.63 5.58 -33.44
N ALA A 1140 -38.16 4.49 -34.06
CA ALA A 1140 -38.92 3.24 -34.13
C ALA A 1140 -39.22 2.67 -32.74
N MET A 1141 -38.29 2.82 -31.78
CA MET A 1141 -38.45 2.36 -30.39
C MET A 1141 -39.46 3.17 -29.57
N HIS A 1142 -39.97 4.31 -30.07
CA HIS A 1142 -41.06 5.06 -29.41
C HIS A 1142 -42.45 4.57 -29.82
N HIS A 1143 -42.55 3.77 -30.89
CA HIS A 1143 -43.83 3.19 -31.31
C HIS A 1143 -44.20 1.95 -30.45
N ASP A 1144 -43.24 1.24 -29.87
CA ASP A 1144 -43.49 0.07 -29.00
C ASP A 1144 -43.82 0.41 -27.55
N PHE A 1145 -43.77 1.69 -27.14
CA PHE A 1145 -43.99 2.11 -25.74
C PHE A 1145 -45.44 2.51 -25.43
N TRP A 1146 -46.36 2.36 -26.38
CA TRP A 1146 -47.80 2.62 -26.21
C TRP A 1146 -48.66 1.35 -26.15
N GLU A 1147 -48.06 0.15 -26.15
CA GLU A 1147 -48.80 -1.13 -26.08
C GLU A 1147 -48.40 -2.04 -24.88
N LYS A 1148 -47.86 -1.49 -23.79
CA LYS A 1148 -47.77 -2.21 -22.50
C LYS A 1148 -48.14 -1.35 -21.32
#